data_AF-A0A1Y0MY26-F1
#
_entry.id   AF-A0A1Y0MY26-F1
#
_cell.length_a   1.000
_cell.length_b   1.000
_cell.length_c   1.000
_cell.angle_alpha   90.00
_cell.angle_beta   90.00
_cell.angle_gamma   90.00
#
_symmetry.space_group_name_H-M   'P 1'
#
loop_
_entity.id
_entity.type
_entity.pdbx_description
1 polymer ?
#
loop_
_entity_poly.entity_id
_entity_poly.type
_entity_poly.pdbx_seq_one_letter_code
_entity_poly.pdbx_strand_id
1 'polypeptide(L)'
;MSNYFLFFIIISYLSILFFIAYKAEKNSKSKWVNNPYMYTLSLAVYCSAWTYYGSVGIAANSGISFLPIYLGPVIASPLWIVVLRKIIKISKQQKISSIADFISLRYGNHRFLGALVSIICFLGIVPYIALQLKAVSETFEIMTDDTSYVSTNILDDSTFYIAVILAIFATFFGTQKTDASEKHRGIVTSVAFESILKLVFFLIIGVYVTYVLFDGTEDIYTKISKVKDFEQLTTIGSFEKALNWMFMIMLSFIAIFLLPRQFQVSVIENNREKHLKKAIWLFPLYLLLFNIFVIYIAWAGKLTFGDTVNAEYYTLLLPLQNGNVFLALLVFLGGFSAAISMVVISTLALSTMISNNLIIPYGFLEKFIKNHPEKNAKYILTIRRLSIFLIIILAYLFYINFSIELSLYSIGLISFVIIAQLAPSFFIGLYWNRGSSKAAITGIIIGFLITAYTLILPFTIEAFTGSSSFTDNGIFNLSFTKPYALFGIDFLSPPAHAFFWSLLINTVIYLVLSLLFKGNYRERNYAEMYVDSKNYATLQDGALVWKGEAYVADIKNILIKFLGEKRAQRALSIFFTKYKLPQNTQLADARLINFSEKLLTGSIGSASAKILIDNVVKEEEISLVEVLKILEESKETIANNKLLKEKSDELFTLTDQLKEANQNLIKKDLQKDEFLDTVAHELKTPITGIRAATELILDDESMEAEIKTQFLKNILQDSDRLSRLIHNILDFEKLSTGRDHLDLYENDIRKTIEKAINSIKQIAHKKGVELIFSEEENILFKYDEDRILQVLTNLLSNAIKFCPLQNGIIKISFKKTDSYHCVFVEDNGKGIIEEDIEYIFDKFFQSINQNTIKPQGSGLGLAISKQIIEMHKGKIWIEKTNKKGTIFGFKLPFN
;
A
#
# COMPACT_ATOMS: atom_id res chain seq x y z
N MET A 1 -3.79 -44.91 30.19
CA MET A 1 -4.45 -44.00 31.20
C MET A 1 -5.96 -44.27 31.22
N SER A 2 -6.69 -43.95 32.31
CA SER A 2 -8.16 -44.16 32.33
C SER A 2 -8.89 -43.26 31.32
N ASN A 3 -9.80 -43.85 30.52
CA ASN A 3 -10.61 -43.16 29.51
C ASN A 3 -11.34 -41.94 30.09
N TYR A 4 -11.94 -42.08 31.27
CA TYR A 4 -12.66 -41.00 31.95
C TYR A 4 -11.78 -39.81 32.30
N PHE A 5 -10.54 -40.07 32.71
CA PHE A 5 -9.59 -39.02 33.05
C PHE A 5 -9.12 -38.26 31.80
N LEU A 6 -8.85 -38.97 30.70
CA LEU A 6 -8.49 -38.35 29.43
C LEU A 6 -9.65 -37.51 28.85
N PHE A 7 -10.88 -38.02 28.92
CA PHE A 7 -12.09 -37.27 28.56
C PHE A 7 -12.26 -35.99 29.41
N PHE A 8 -12.04 -36.08 30.73
CA PHE A 8 -12.10 -34.91 31.60
C PHE A 8 -11.07 -33.83 31.20
N ILE A 9 -9.84 -34.24 30.87
CA ILE A 9 -8.80 -33.34 30.38
C ILE A 9 -9.23 -32.65 29.08
N ILE A 10 -9.78 -33.41 28.12
CA ILE A 10 -10.29 -32.86 26.85
C ILE A 10 -11.40 -31.83 27.10
N ILE A 11 -12.38 -32.14 27.95
CA ILE A 11 -13.50 -31.23 28.24
C ILE A 11 -12.99 -29.97 28.96
N SER A 12 -12.06 -30.11 29.91
CA SER A 12 -11.42 -28.99 30.60
C SER A 12 -10.68 -28.09 29.61
N TYR A 13 -9.90 -28.70 28.70
CA TYR A 13 -9.18 -28.00 27.63
C TYR A 13 -10.13 -27.22 26.71
N LEU A 14 -11.19 -27.86 26.20
CA LEU A 14 -12.20 -27.21 25.37
C LEU A 14 -12.94 -26.08 26.12
N SER A 15 -13.20 -26.25 27.41
CA SER A 15 -13.83 -25.23 28.25
C SER A 15 -12.94 -23.99 28.40
N ILE A 16 -11.63 -24.17 28.55
CA ILE A 16 -10.65 -23.07 28.60
C ILE A 16 -10.63 -22.32 27.26
N LEU A 17 -10.58 -23.05 26.14
CA LEU A 17 -10.64 -22.44 24.81
C LEU A 17 -11.94 -21.65 24.62
N PHE A 18 -13.05 -22.22 25.06
CA PHE A 18 -14.34 -21.55 25.00
C PHE A 18 -14.35 -20.25 25.80
N PHE A 19 -13.81 -20.28 27.02
CA PHE A 19 -13.72 -19.11 27.88
C PHE A 19 -12.85 -18.01 27.26
N ILE A 20 -11.70 -18.36 26.67
CA ILE A 20 -10.82 -17.42 25.97
C ILE A 20 -11.56 -16.76 24.81
N ALA A 21 -12.24 -17.55 23.98
CA ALA A 21 -12.99 -17.05 22.85
C ALA A 21 -14.15 -16.15 23.27
N TYR A 22 -14.91 -16.53 24.30
CA TYR A 22 -15.99 -15.74 24.87
C TYR A 22 -15.50 -14.39 25.42
N LYS A 23 -14.40 -14.39 26.17
CA LYS A 23 -13.78 -13.18 26.71
C LYS A 23 -13.28 -12.25 25.60
N ALA A 24 -12.71 -12.80 24.54
CA ALA A 24 -12.25 -12.05 23.38
C ALA A 24 -13.41 -11.41 22.60
N GLU A 25 -14.54 -12.10 22.46
CA GLU A 25 -15.74 -11.57 21.80
C GLU A 25 -16.35 -10.40 22.61
N LYS A 26 -16.48 -10.56 23.94
CA LYS A 26 -16.97 -9.49 24.84
C LYS A 26 -16.05 -8.26 24.83
N ASN A 27 -14.73 -8.47 24.79
CA ASN A 27 -13.72 -7.41 24.76
C ASN A 27 -13.23 -7.09 23.34
N SER A 28 -14.12 -7.13 22.35
CA SER A 28 -13.78 -7.00 20.93
C SER A 28 -12.92 -5.77 20.59
N LYS A 29 -13.06 -4.65 21.32
CA LYS A 29 -12.28 -3.40 21.08
C LYS A 29 -10.87 -3.40 21.69
N SER A 30 -10.50 -4.40 22.48
CA SER A 30 -9.21 -4.46 23.18
C SER A 30 -8.02 -4.54 22.19
N LYS A 31 -6.89 -3.91 22.58
CA LYS A 31 -5.62 -4.02 21.85
C LYS A 31 -5.10 -5.46 21.79
N TRP A 32 -5.47 -6.32 22.74
CA TRP A 32 -5.06 -7.72 22.79
C TRP A 32 -5.68 -8.54 21.64
N VAL A 33 -6.98 -8.34 21.40
CA VAL A 33 -7.76 -9.06 20.36
C VAL A 33 -7.43 -8.53 18.96
N ASN A 34 -7.16 -7.24 18.83
CA ASN A 34 -6.89 -6.60 17.54
C ASN A 34 -5.39 -6.36 17.29
N ASN A 35 -4.58 -7.40 17.53
CA ASN A 35 -3.13 -7.36 17.40
C ASN A 35 -2.65 -8.11 16.13
N PRO A 36 -1.69 -7.57 15.35
CA PRO A 36 -1.03 -8.31 14.28
C PRO A 36 -0.49 -9.70 14.66
N TYR A 37 -0.02 -9.90 15.90
CA TYR A 37 0.49 -11.19 16.36
C TYR A 37 -0.61 -12.25 16.42
N MET A 38 -1.79 -11.90 16.95
CA MET A 38 -2.95 -12.81 16.99
C MET A 38 -3.39 -13.22 15.60
N TYR A 39 -3.47 -12.25 14.67
CA TYR A 39 -3.76 -12.57 13.28
C TYR A 39 -2.72 -13.51 12.67
N THR A 40 -1.43 -13.27 12.90
CA THR A 40 -0.38 -14.13 12.33
C THR A 40 -0.42 -15.54 12.91
N LEU A 41 -0.57 -15.68 14.22
CA LEU A 41 -0.68 -16.97 14.88
C LEU A 41 -1.96 -17.71 14.45
N SER A 42 -3.04 -17.01 14.12
CA SER A 42 -4.23 -17.66 13.57
C SER A 42 -3.99 -18.30 12.20
N LEU A 43 -3.04 -17.81 11.39
CA LEU A 43 -2.66 -18.45 10.12
C LEU A 43 -2.06 -19.86 10.33
N ALA A 44 -1.54 -20.14 11.53
CA ALA A 44 -0.99 -21.44 11.88
C ALA A 44 -2.05 -22.56 12.00
N VAL A 45 -3.34 -22.27 11.75
CA VAL A 45 -4.37 -23.28 11.40
C VAL A 45 -3.95 -24.12 10.19
N TYR A 46 -3.02 -23.61 9.39
CA TYR A 46 -2.37 -24.42 8.36
C TYR A 46 -1.73 -25.69 8.94
N CYS A 47 -1.14 -25.59 10.14
CA CYS A 47 -0.58 -26.72 10.87
C CYS A 47 -1.70 -27.49 11.59
N SER A 48 -2.11 -28.60 10.99
CA SER A 48 -3.15 -29.53 11.45
C SER A 48 -2.56 -30.79 12.10
N ALA A 49 -3.40 -31.74 12.51
CA ALA A 49 -2.90 -33.02 13.05
C ALA A 49 -2.04 -33.77 12.01
N TRP A 50 -2.32 -33.58 10.71
CA TRP A 50 -1.48 -34.11 9.63
C TRP A 50 -0.05 -33.55 9.64
N THR A 51 0.14 -32.26 9.90
CA THR A 51 1.50 -31.69 10.01
C THR A 51 2.14 -32.01 11.36
N TYR A 52 1.32 -32.23 12.39
CA TYR A 52 1.82 -32.49 13.74
C TYR A 52 2.32 -33.93 13.90
N TYR A 53 1.56 -34.91 13.40
CA TYR A 53 1.91 -36.34 13.44
C TYR A 53 2.46 -36.83 12.11
N GLY A 54 1.71 -36.61 11.03
CA GLY A 54 2.04 -37.12 9.69
C GLY A 54 3.39 -36.63 9.13
N SER A 55 3.84 -35.42 9.46
CA SER A 55 5.17 -34.95 8.99
C SER A 55 6.33 -35.72 9.59
N VAL A 56 6.20 -36.22 10.82
CA VAL A 56 7.20 -37.11 11.43
C VAL A 56 7.18 -38.48 10.75
N GLY A 57 5.99 -39.01 10.44
CA GLY A 57 5.86 -40.26 9.69
C GLY A 57 6.47 -40.19 8.29
N ILE A 58 6.21 -39.11 7.55
CA ILE A 58 6.82 -38.88 6.23
C ILE A 58 8.34 -38.71 6.35
N ALA A 59 8.81 -38.01 7.37
CA ALA A 59 10.25 -37.85 7.60
C ALA A 59 10.95 -39.18 7.91
N ALA A 60 10.28 -40.09 8.64
CA ALA A 60 10.82 -41.41 8.98
C ALA A 60 10.87 -42.36 7.76
N ASN A 61 9.83 -42.31 6.92
CA ASN A 61 9.67 -43.22 5.79
C ASN A 61 10.33 -42.71 4.50
N SER A 62 10.21 -41.41 4.23
CA SER A 62 10.55 -40.79 2.95
C SER A 62 11.55 -39.63 3.07
N GLY A 63 12.17 -39.46 4.25
CA GLY A 63 13.22 -38.49 4.48
C GLY A 63 12.75 -37.05 4.30
N ILE A 64 13.49 -36.25 3.53
CA ILE A 64 13.24 -34.81 3.35
C ILE A 64 11.88 -34.50 2.66
N SER A 65 11.18 -35.50 2.11
CA SER A 65 9.89 -35.36 1.40
C SER A 65 8.73 -34.72 2.19
N PHE A 66 8.86 -34.47 3.49
CA PHE A 66 7.88 -33.72 4.28
C PHE A 66 7.97 -32.18 4.10
N LEU A 67 9.15 -31.65 3.78
CA LEU A 67 9.39 -30.20 3.68
C LEU A 67 8.56 -29.45 2.61
N PRO A 68 8.24 -30.00 1.43
CA PRO A 68 7.49 -29.29 0.38
C PRO A 68 6.19 -28.63 0.87
N ILE A 69 5.49 -29.27 1.80
CA ILE A 69 4.24 -28.77 2.39
C ILE A 69 4.46 -27.46 3.14
N TYR A 70 5.63 -27.26 3.74
CA TYR A 70 5.99 -26.05 4.48
C TYR A 70 6.68 -25.01 3.60
N LEU A 71 7.49 -25.45 2.64
CA LEU A 71 8.21 -24.56 1.73
C LEU A 71 7.28 -23.78 0.81
N GLY A 72 6.19 -24.38 0.31
CA GLY A 72 5.19 -23.68 -0.51
C GLY A 72 4.65 -22.40 0.16
N PRO A 73 4.10 -22.48 1.39
CA PRO A 73 3.64 -21.33 2.16
C PRO A 73 4.75 -20.32 2.49
N VAL A 74 5.98 -20.79 2.77
CA VAL A 74 7.14 -19.90 2.98
C VAL A 74 7.43 -19.08 1.72
N ILE A 75 7.45 -19.70 0.55
CA ILE A 75 7.63 -19.05 -0.75
C ILE A 75 6.44 -18.14 -1.10
N ALA A 76 5.22 -18.50 -0.69
CA ALA A 76 4.02 -17.67 -0.87
C ALA A 76 4.04 -16.39 -0.01
N SER A 77 4.73 -16.41 1.13
CA SER A 77 4.66 -15.33 2.12
C SER A 77 5.08 -13.94 1.59
N PRO A 78 6.15 -13.75 0.78
CA PRO A 78 6.47 -12.44 0.24
C PRO A 78 5.42 -11.95 -0.76
N LEU A 79 4.82 -12.86 -1.54
CA LEU A 79 3.77 -12.54 -2.51
C LEU A 79 2.46 -12.08 -1.86
N TRP A 80 2.26 -12.34 -0.57
CA TRP A 80 1.10 -11.81 0.15
C TRP A 80 0.99 -10.28 0.06
N ILE A 81 2.12 -9.55 -0.02
CA ILE A 81 2.10 -8.08 -0.15
C ILE A 81 1.41 -7.61 -1.43
N VAL A 82 1.43 -8.44 -2.48
CA VAL A 82 0.85 -8.15 -3.79
C VAL A 82 -0.51 -8.83 -3.93
N VAL A 83 -0.55 -10.15 -3.76
CA VAL A 83 -1.71 -11.00 -4.03
C VAL A 83 -2.72 -10.92 -2.89
N LEU A 84 -2.31 -11.30 -1.67
CA LEU A 84 -3.23 -11.39 -0.52
C LEU A 84 -3.74 -10.02 -0.08
N ARG A 85 -2.90 -8.98 -0.15
CA ARG A 85 -3.32 -7.59 0.07
C ARG A 85 -4.46 -7.19 -0.86
N LYS A 86 -4.33 -7.51 -2.16
CA LYS A 86 -5.34 -7.18 -3.18
C LYS A 86 -6.65 -7.92 -2.89
N ILE A 87 -6.57 -9.21 -2.59
CA ILE A 87 -7.72 -10.05 -2.21
C ILE A 87 -8.42 -9.47 -0.96
N ILE A 88 -7.69 -9.17 0.11
CA ILE A 88 -8.23 -8.57 1.35
C ILE A 88 -8.97 -7.26 1.06
N LYS A 89 -8.41 -6.42 0.19
CA LYS A 89 -9.02 -5.13 -0.16
C LYS A 89 -10.35 -5.33 -0.89
N ILE A 90 -10.38 -6.19 -1.91
CA ILE A 90 -11.59 -6.50 -2.69
C ILE A 90 -12.64 -7.13 -1.78
N SER A 91 -12.27 -8.13 -0.98
CA SER A 91 -13.19 -8.83 -0.07
C SER A 91 -13.83 -7.91 0.96
N LYS A 92 -13.07 -6.97 1.53
CA LYS A 92 -13.62 -5.99 2.48
C LYS A 92 -14.56 -4.99 1.82
N GLN A 93 -14.24 -4.54 0.60
CA GLN A 93 -15.06 -3.57 -0.13
C GLN A 93 -16.40 -4.16 -0.58
N GLN A 94 -16.42 -5.45 -0.92
CA GLN A 94 -17.58 -6.15 -1.48
C GLN A 94 -18.28 -7.09 -0.48
N LYS A 95 -17.87 -7.06 0.80
CA LYS A 95 -18.41 -7.92 1.88
C LYS A 95 -18.45 -9.40 1.51
N ILE A 96 -17.39 -9.87 0.88
CA ILE A 96 -17.24 -11.26 0.44
C ILE A 96 -17.13 -12.16 1.67
N SER A 97 -17.94 -13.22 1.71
CA SER A 97 -18.05 -14.12 2.87
C SER A 97 -17.40 -15.49 2.68
N SER A 98 -16.93 -15.79 1.48
CA SER A 98 -16.25 -17.06 1.16
C SER A 98 -15.39 -16.98 -0.10
N ILE A 99 -14.56 -18.00 -0.35
CA ILE A 99 -13.81 -18.09 -1.61
C ILE A 99 -14.71 -18.34 -2.83
N ALA A 100 -15.85 -19.03 -2.66
CA ALA A 100 -16.84 -19.21 -3.72
C ALA A 100 -17.47 -17.87 -4.12
N ASP A 101 -17.77 -17.01 -3.16
CA ASP A 101 -18.25 -15.65 -3.43
C ASP A 101 -17.17 -14.81 -4.12
N PHE A 102 -15.90 -14.97 -3.73
CA PHE A 102 -14.78 -14.27 -4.35
C PHE A 102 -14.64 -14.63 -5.84
N ILE A 103 -14.60 -15.92 -6.14
CA ILE A 103 -14.49 -16.39 -7.53
C ILE A 103 -15.76 -16.01 -8.30
N SER A 104 -16.96 -16.27 -7.78
CA SER A 104 -18.20 -15.96 -8.51
C SER A 104 -18.37 -14.46 -8.80
N LEU A 105 -17.99 -13.58 -7.86
CA LEU A 105 -18.04 -12.12 -8.04
C LEU A 105 -17.11 -11.67 -9.17
N ARG A 106 -15.90 -12.24 -9.26
CA ARG A 106 -14.99 -11.94 -10.38
C ARG A 106 -15.66 -12.18 -11.73
N TYR A 107 -16.48 -13.22 -11.86
CA TYR A 107 -17.17 -13.59 -13.09
C TYR A 107 -18.65 -13.19 -13.08
N GLY A 108 -18.98 -11.99 -12.58
CA GLY A 108 -20.32 -11.41 -12.73
C GLY A 108 -21.39 -11.99 -11.81
N ASN A 109 -21.02 -12.52 -10.64
CA ASN A 109 -21.91 -13.23 -9.71
C ASN A 109 -22.62 -14.42 -10.35
N HIS A 110 -21.91 -15.19 -11.17
CA HIS A 110 -22.47 -16.37 -11.83
C HIS A 110 -22.85 -17.45 -10.80
N ARG A 111 -24.16 -17.66 -10.62
CA ARG A 111 -24.72 -18.55 -9.59
C ARG A 111 -24.16 -19.97 -9.64
N PHE A 112 -24.15 -20.59 -10.82
CA PHE A 112 -23.63 -21.95 -10.98
C PHE A 112 -22.13 -22.05 -10.67
N LEU A 113 -21.35 -20.99 -10.93
CA LEU A 113 -19.92 -21.01 -10.64
C LEU A 113 -19.68 -20.99 -9.13
N GLY A 114 -20.41 -20.15 -8.39
CA GLY A 114 -20.35 -20.15 -6.92
C GLY A 114 -20.76 -21.50 -6.31
N ALA A 115 -21.79 -22.14 -6.87
CA ALA A 115 -22.22 -23.49 -6.46
C ALA A 115 -21.15 -24.55 -6.77
N LEU A 116 -20.59 -24.54 -7.98
CA LEU A 116 -19.53 -25.46 -8.42
C LEU A 116 -18.29 -25.36 -7.51
N VAL A 117 -17.82 -24.14 -7.23
CA VAL A 117 -16.68 -23.91 -6.33
C VAL A 117 -17.00 -24.45 -4.93
N SER A 118 -18.22 -24.24 -4.43
CA SER A 118 -18.65 -24.77 -3.13
C SER A 118 -18.67 -26.29 -3.08
N ILE A 119 -19.13 -26.96 -4.15
CA ILE A 119 -19.15 -28.43 -4.24
C ILE A 119 -17.73 -28.98 -4.28
N ILE A 120 -16.82 -28.39 -5.07
CA ILE A 120 -15.43 -28.84 -5.15
C ILE A 120 -14.73 -28.66 -3.80
N CYS A 121 -14.96 -27.53 -3.13
CA CYS A 121 -14.46 -27.32 -1.79
C CYS A 121 -15.02 -28.33 -0.78
N PHE A 122 -16.29 -28.69 -0.90
CA PHE A 122 -16.92 -29.72 -0.08
C PHE A 122 -16.27 -31.09 -0.28
N LEU A 123 -16.15 -31.54 -1.54
CA LEU A 123 -15.53 -32.81 -1.89
C LEU A 123 -14.05 -32.89 -1.49
N GLY A 124 -13.32 -31.76 -1.56
CA GLY A 124 -11.92 -31.69 -1.12
C GLY A 124 -11.77 -31.69 0.40
N ILE A 125 -12.62 -31.00 1.16
CA ILE A 125 -12.43 -30.80 2.60
C ILE A 125 -13.01 -31.94 3.44
N VAL A 126 -14.13 -32.56 3.05
CA VAL A 126 -14.78 -33.60 3.87
C VAL A 126 -13.83 -34.77 4.19
N PRO A 127 -13.11 -35.37 3.21
CA PRO A 127 -12.11 -36.40 3.50
C PRO A 127 -10.99 -35.90 4.42
N TYR A 128 -10.64 -34.62 4.31
CA TYR A 128 -9.58 -34.01 5.12
C TYR A 128 -10.03 -33.73 6.57
N ILE A 129 -11.32 -33.51 6.81
CA ILE A 129 -11.91 -33.48 8.15
C ILE A 129 -11.94 -34.89 8.74
N ALA A 130 -12.32 -35.89 7.94
CA ALA A 130 -12.31 -37.30 8.36
C ALA A 130 -10.93 -37.73 8.85
N LEU A 131 -9.88 -37.27 8.15
CA LEU A 131 -8.49 -37.45 8.55
C LEU A 131 -8.17 -36.88 9.94
N GLN A 132 -8.74 -35.73 10.31
CA GLN A 132 -8.52 -35.17 11.64
C GLN A 132 -9.23 -35.99 12.72
N LEU A 133 -10.42 -36.54 12.41
CA LEU A 133 -11.14 -37.43 13.32
C LEU A 133 -10.34 -38.71 13.56
N LYS A 134 -9.77 -39.31 12.50
CA LYS A 134 -8.84 -40.45 12.59
C LYS A 134 -7.68 -40.14 13.55
N ALA A 135 -6.96 -39.05 13.30
CA ALA A 135 -5.79 -38.68 14.11
C ALA A 135 -6.12 -38.52 15.59
N VAL A 136 -7.30 -37.98 15.90
CA VAL A 136 -7.75 -37.81 17.28
C VAL A 136 -8.15 -39.15 17.91
N SER A 137 -8.82 -40.02 17.17
CA SER A 137 -9.21 -41.36 17.62
C SER A 137 -7.98 -42.23 17.91
N GLU A 138 -7.08 -42.39 16.95
CA GLU A 138 -5.90 -43.25 17.10
C GLU A 138 -4.99 -42.75 18.24
N THR A 139 -4.82 -41.43 18.39
CA THR A 139 -4.01 -40.90 19.50
C THR A 139 -4.72 -40.98 20.84
N PHE A 140 -6.05 -41.01 20.87
CA PHE A 140 -6.81 -41.27 22.09
C PHE A 140 -6.60 -42.73 22.53
N GLU A 141 -6.72 -43.67 21.60
CA GLU A 141 -6.52 -45.11 21.85
C GLU A 141 -5.09 -45.42 22.33
N ILE A 142 -4.07 -44.81 21.70
CA ILE A 142 -2.68 -44.97 22.13
C ILE A 142 -2.47 -44.48 23.58
N MET A 143 -3.21 -43.46 24.03
CA MET A 143 -3.11 -42.95 25.40
C MET A 143 -3.85 -43.80 26.43
N THR A 144 -4.81 -44.63 26.01
CA THR A 144 -5.68 -45.40 26.89
C THR A 144 -5.26 -46.86 27.10
N ASP A 145 -4.21 -47.34 26.40
CA ASP A 145 -3.66 -48.71 26.46
C ASP A 145 -4.64 -49.84 26.04
N ASP A 146 -5.80 -49.51 25.46
CA ASP A 146 -6.72 -50.50 24.88
C ASP A 146 -6.25 -50.91 23.48
N THR A 147 -5.17 -51.70 23.41
CA THR A 147 -4.57 -52.20 22.16
C THR A 147 -5.44 -53.21 21.40
N SER A 148 -6.71 -53.41 21.78
CA SER A 148 -7.58 -54.46 21.21
C SER A 148 -9.08 -54.12 21.22
N TYR A 149 -9.48 -52.86 21.39
CA TYR A 149 -10.90 -52.51 21.33
C TYR A 149 -11.31 -52.13 19.90
N VAL A 150 -11.75 -53.11 19.12
CA VAL A 150 -12.47 -52.85 17.85
C VAL A 150 -13.92 -52.56 18.21
N SER A 151 -14.35 -51.29 18.11
CA SER A 151 -15.74 -50.91 18.35
C SER A 151 -16.67 -51.67 17.40
N THR A 152 -17.52 -52.54 17.93
CA THR A 152 -18.49 -53.32 17.13
C THR A 152 -19.76 -52.53 16.79
N ASN A 153 -20.04 -51.43 17.49
CA ASN A 153 -21.19 -50.55 17.29
C ASN A 153 -20.77 -49.07 17.24
N ILE A 154 -21.54 -48.25 16.52
CA ILE A 154 -21.35 -46.79 16.41
C ILE A 154 -21.38 -46.10 17.80
N LEU A 155 -22.16 -46.65 18.74
CA LEU A 155 -22.27 -46.10 20.10
C LEU A 155 -21.09 -46.48 21.00
N ASP A 156 -20.30 -47.49 20.61
CA ASP A 156 -19.10 -47.89 21.35
C ASP A 156 -17.84 -47.23 20.77
N ASP A 157 -17.95 -46.49 19.66
CA ASP A 157 -16.85 -45.77 19.03
C ASP A 157 -16.58 -44.43 19.74
N SER A 158 -15.41 -44.31 20.35
CA SER A 158 -14.94 -43.07 20.99
C SER A 158 -14.89 -41.88 20.00
N THR A 159 -14.61 -42.17 18.71
CA THR A 159 -14.56 -41.20 17.62
C THR A 159 -15.91 -40.54 17.39
N PHE A 160 -17.00 -41.30 17.51
CA PHE A 160 -18.36 -40.78 17.37
C PHE A 160 -18.64 -39.67 18.39
N TYR A 161 -18.34 -39.92 19.67
CA TYR A 161 -18.54 -38.95 20.73
C TYR A 161 -17.68 -37.70 20.55
N ILE A 162 -16.43 -37.87 20.13
CA ILE A 162 -15.53 -36.76 19.81
C ILE A 162 -16.10 -35.93 18.65
N ALA A 163 -16.57 -36.57 17.58
CA ALA A 163 -17.19 -35.89 16.45
C ALA A 163 -18.44 -35.08 16.87
N VAL A 164 -19.30 -35.63 17.75
CA VAL A 164 -20.47 -34.93 18.29
C VAL A 164 -20.05 -33.72 19.13
N ILE A 165 -19.06 -33.86 20.01
CA ILE A 165 -18.54 -32.76 20.83
C ILE A 165 -17.99 -31.64 19.91
N LEU A 166 -17.22 -32.01 18.88
CA LEU A 166 -16.70 -31.06 17.90
C LEU A 166 -17.82 -30.37 17.11
N ALA A 167 -18.89 -31.08 16.74
CA ALA A 167 -20.02 -30.50 16.04
C ALA A 167 -20.80 -29.48 16.89
N ILE A 168 -21.02 -29.81 18.16
CA ILE A 168 -21.62 -28.90 19.14
C ILE A 168 -20.73 -27.66 19.29
N PHE A 169 -19.44 -27.87 19.52
CA PHE A 169 -18.47 -26.79 19.70
C PHE A 169 -18.39 -25.87 18.46
N ALA A 170 -18.25 -26.44 17.26
CA ALA A 170 -18.21 -25.70 16.00
C ALA A 170 -19.51 -24.89 15.77
N THR A 171 -20.66 -25.47 16.12
CA THR A 171 -21.97 -24.81 16.01
C THR A 171 -22.06 -23.59 16.94
N PHE A 172 -21.62 -23.72 18.19
CA PHE A 172 -21.62 -22.61 19.17
C PHE A 172 -20.74 -21.44 18.73
N PHE A 173 -19.59 -21.70 18.12
CA PHE A 173 -18.67 -20.67 17.64
C PHE A 173 -19.10 -20.06 16.31
N GLY A 174 -19.52 -20.89 15.36
CA GLY A 174 -19.72 -20.50 13.97
C GLY A 174 -21.05 -19.83 13.65
N THR A 175 -22.06 -19.89 14.53
CA THR A 175 -23.44 -19.51 14.19
C THR A 175 -24.06 -18.47 15.12
N GLN A 176 -23.24 -17.55 15.65
CA GLN A 176 -23.70 -16.47 16.53
C GLN A 176 -24.28 -15.27 15.77
N LYS A 177 -23.95 -15.10 14.48
CA LYS A 177 -24.34 -13.94 13.65
C LYS A 177 -24.87 -14.37 12.29
N THR A 178 -25.85 -13.61 11.77
CA THR A 178 -26.48 -13.88 10.46
C THR A 178 -25.61 -13.43 9.28
N ASP A 179 -24.93 -12.30 9.41
CA ASP A 179 -23.96 -11.81 8.42
C ASP A 179 -22.67 -12.64 8.51
N ALA A 180 -22.38 -13.44 7.48
CA ALA A 180 -21.17 -14.27 7.43
C ALA A 180 -19.90 -13.46 7.14
N SER A 181 -20.04 -12.21 6.66
CA SER A 181 -18.91 -11.30 6.50
C SER A 181 -18.50 -10.61 7.80
N GLU A 182 -19.35 -10.69 8.84
CA GLU A 182 -18.96 -10.24 10.18
C GLU A 182 -17.89 -11.17 10.77
N LYS A 183 -16.90 -10.56 11.40
CA LYS A 183 -15.69 -11.24 11.86
C LYS A 183 -15.90 -11.91 13.21
N HIS A 184 -15.30 -13.08 13.39
CA HIS A 184 -15.37 -13.92 14.59
C HIS A 184 -14.10 -13.76 15.42
N ARG A 185 -14.02 -12.67 16.18
CA ARG A 185 -12.80 -12.33 16.94
C ARG A 185 -12.49 -13.35 18.02
N GLY A 186 -13.52 -13.92 18.64
CA GLY A 186 -13.39 -15.03 19.57
C GLY A 186 -12.65 -16.24 18.97
N ILE A 187 -13.07 -16.69 17.78
CA ILE A 187 -12.50 -17.86 17.08
C ILE A 187 -11.03 -17.62 16.75
N VAL A 188 -10.71 -16.47 16.13
CA VAL A 188 -9.33 -16.12 15.75
C VAL A 188 -8.40 -16.12 16.97
N THR A 189 -8.88 -15.64 18.11
CA THR A 189 -8.09 -15.57 19.35
C THR A 189 -7.87 -16.95 19.96
N SER A 190 -8.89 -17.81 20.02
CA SER A 190 -8.76 -19.20 20.48
C SER A 190 -7.71 -19.95 19.66
N VAL A 191 -7.82 -19.82 18.35
CA VAL A 191 -6.97 -20.49 17.38
C VAL A 191 -5.52 -20.00 17.45
N ALA A 192 -5.31 -18.70 17.67
CA ALA A 192 -3.98 -18.17 17.90
C ALA A 192 -3.35 -18.73 19.19
N PHE A 193 -4.13 -18.86 20.25
CA PHE A 193 -3.70 -19.46 21.52
C PHE A 193 -3.38 -20.96 21.36
N GLU A 194 -4.25 -21.71 20.68
CA GLU A 194 -4.05 -23.10 20.30
C GLU A 194 -2.74 -23.29 19.52
N SER A 195 -2.45 -22.39 18.59
CA SER A 195 -1.21 -22.43 17.79
C SER A 195 0.05 -22.20 18.63
N ILE A 196 -0.01 -21.37 19.67
CA ILE A 196 1.10 -21.22 20.63
C ILE A 196 1.31 -22.54 21.38
N LEU A 197 0.24 -23.14 21.89
CA LEU A 197 0.33 -24.41 22.64
C LEU A 197 0.91 -25.53 21.78
N LYS A 198 0.44 -25.67 20.53
CA LYS A 198 0.98 -26.65 19.57
C LYS A 198 2.48 -26.49 19.41
N LEU A 199 2.95 -25.28 19.14
CA LEU A 199 4.36 -25.02 18.91
C LEU A 199 5.18 -25.30 20.17
N VAL A 200 4.72 -24.84 21.34
CA VAL A 200 5.42 -25.05 22.61
C VAL A 200 5.53 -26.54 22.93
N PHE A 201 4.42 -27.28 22.84
CA PHE A 201 4.43 -28.72 23.12
C PHE A 201 5.32 -29.48 22.14
N PHE A 202 5.27 -29.12 20.85
CA PHE A 202 6.11 -29.75 19.82
C PHE A 202 7.62 -29.45 20.04
N LEU A 203 7.97 -28.23 20.44
CA LEU A 203 9.36 -27.88 20.77
C LEU A 203 9.84 -28.60 22.03
N ILE A 204 9.00 -28.75 23.06
CA ILE A 204 9.36 -29.48 24.28
C ILE A 204 9.67 -30.94 23.97
N ILE A 205 8.82 -31.63 23.20
CA ILE A 205 9.11 -33.02 22.81
C ILE A 205 10.35 -33.11 21.91
N GLY A 206 10.54 -32.16 20.99
CA GLY A 206 11.73 -32.10 20.15
C GLY A 206 13.03 -31.97 20.96
N VAL A 207 13.06 -31.08 21.95
CA VAL A 207 14.19 -30.92 22.87
C VAL A 207 14.39 -32.16 23.73
N TYR A 208 13.32 -32.73 24.28
CA TYR A 208 13.39 -33.96 25.08
C TYR A 208 13.97 -35.12 24.28
N VAL A 209 13.45 -35.38 23.07
CA VAL A 209 13.97 -36.46 22.22
C VAL A 209 15.42 -36.19 21.85
N THR A 210 15.78 -34.96 21.47
CA THR A 210 17.12 -34.66 20.96
C THR A 210 18.21 -34.64 22.03
N TYR A 211 17.90 -34.17 23.25
CA TYR A 211 18.91 -33.91 24.29
C TYR A 211 18.74 -34.73 25.57
N VAL A 212 17.59 -35.39 25.78
CA VAL A 212 17.35 -36.24 26.97
C VAL A 212 17.39 -37.71 26.60
N LEU A 213 16.76 -38.11 25.48
CA LEU A 213 16.84 -39.50 25.00
C LEU A 213 18.15 -39.78 24.23
N PHE A 214 18.75 -38.73 23.66
CA PHE A 214 20.00 -38.78 22.92
C PHE A 214 20.91 -37.63 23.37
N ASP A 215 22.21 -37.76 23.15
CA ASP A 215 23.21 -36.77 23.57
C ASP A 215 23.39 -35.65 22.53
N GLY A 216 22.27 -35.11 22.03
CA GLY A 216 22.23 -34.03 21.04
C GLY A 216 22.01 -34.49 19.60
N THR A 217 21.99 -33.52 18.68
CA THR A 217 21.71 -33.77 17.25
C THR A 217 22.77 -34.63 16.58
N GLU A 218 24.03 -34.53 17.03
CA GLU A 218 25.16 -35.29 16.49
C GLU A 218 25.06 -36.77 16.88
N ASP A 219 24.69 -37.09 18.13
CA ASP A 219 24.50 -38.47 18.57
C ASP A 219 23.42 -39.20 17.75
N ILE A 220 22.26 -38.57 17.57
CA ILE A 220 21.19 -39.13 16.70
C ILE A 220 21.72 -39.36 15.28
N TYR A 221 22.40 -38.37 14.70
CA TYR A 221 22.95 -38.43 13.35
C TYR A 221 23.97 -39.58 13.20
N THR A 222 24.89 -39.75 14.15
CA THR A 222 25.90 -40.81 14.10
C THR A 222 25.30 -42.21 14.25
N LYS A 223 24.19 -42.36 14.98
CA LYS A 223 23.46 -43.62 15.12
C LYS A 223 22.67 -43.96 13.87
N ILE A 224 21.90 -43.01 13.35
CA ILE A 224 21.05 -43.24 12.16
C ILE A 224 21.88 -43.40 10.88
N SER A 225 23.06 -42.77 10.78
CA SER A 225 23.94 -42.89 9.60
C SER A 225 24.47 -44.31 9.36
N LYS A 226 24.40 -45.19 10.37
CA LYS A 226 24.77 -46.60 10.27
C LYS A 226 23.64 -47.48 9.72
N VAL A 227 22.43 -46.95 9.57
CA VAL A 227 21.27 -47.67 9.02
C VAL A 227 21.39 -47.71 7.49
N LYS A 228 21.11 -48.88 6.88
CA LYS A 228 21.33 -49.14 5.44
C LYS A 228 20.61 -48.15 4.50
N ASP A 229 19.49 -47.56 4.92
CA ASP A 229 18.68 -46.67 4.07
C ASP A 229 18.93 -45.17 4.29
N PHE A 230 19.97 -44.81 5.06
CA PHE A 230 20.19 -43.42 5.48
C PHE A 230 20.45 -42.44 4.32
N GLU A 231 21.19 -42.87 3.29
CA GLU A 231 21.51 -42.04 2.13
C GLU A 231 20.24 -41.66 1.33
N GLN A 232 19.25 -42.56 1.27
CA GLN A 232 17.97 -42.29 0.61
C GLN A 232 17.08 -41.33 1.42
N LEU A 233 17.22 -41.30 2.75
CA LEU A 233 16.45 -40.41 3.63
C LEU A 233 17.00 -38.98 3.66
N THR A 234 18.27 -38.78 3.32
CA THR A 234 18.96 -37.49 3.43
C THR A 234 19.24 -36.80 2.10
N THR A 235 19.02 -37.49 0.98
CA THR A 235 19.21 -36.91 -0.36
C THR A 235 17.90 -36.82 -1.13
N ILE A 236 17.76 -35.77 -1.95
CA ILE A 236 16.64 -35.69 -2.91
C ILE A 236 16.84 -36.75 -4.02
N GLY A 237 18.07 -37.23 -4.23
CA GLY A 237 18.37 -38.34 -5.13
C GLY A 237 18.34 -37.91 -6.60
N SER A 238 17.36 -38.40 -7.35
CA SER A 238 17.24 -38.26 -8.80
C SER A 238 16.53 -36.97 -9.27
N PHE A 239 16.70 -36.63 -10.55
CA PHE A 239 15.97 -35.53 -11.20
C PHE A 239 14.44 -35.70 -11.08
N GLU A 240 13.95 -36.93 -11.16
CA GLU A 240 12.53 -37.27 -11.03
C GLU A 240 11.99 -36.95 -9.63
N LYS A 241 12.74 -37.29 -8.58
CA LYS A 241 12.38 -36.93 -7.20
C LYS A 241 12.40 -35.42 -7.00
N ALA A 242 13.33 -34.69 -7.64
CA ALA A 242 13.35 -33.24 -7.64
C ALA A 242 12.12 -32.62 -8.34
N LEU A 243 11.67 -33.19 -9.46
CA LEU A 243 10.42 -32.78 -10.13
C LEU A 243 9.19 -33.01 -9.24
N ASN A 244 9.11 -34.16 -8.58
CA ASN A 244 8.07 -34.43 -7.60
C ASN A 244 8.07 -33.36 -6.50
N TRP A 245 9.24 -33.07 -5.94
CA TRP A 245 9.43 -32.01 -4.95
C TRP A 245 8.91 -30.65 -5.43
N MET A 246 9.26 -30.26 -6.66
CA MET A 246 8.78 -29.02 -7.27
C MET A 246 7.26 -28.96 -7.35
N PHE A 247 6.60 -30.01 -7.86
CA PHE A 247 5.14 -30.05 -7.97
C PHE A 247 4.47 -30.05 -6.60
N MET A 248 5.04 -30.71 -5.59
CA MET A 248 4.54 -30.68 -4.22
C MET A 248 4.67 -29.28 -3.58
N ILE A 249 5.77 -28.58 -3.84
CA ILE A 249 5.93 -27.16 -3.42
C ILE A 249 4.89 -26.28 -4.10
N MET A 250 4.69 -26.42 -5.41
CA MET A 250 3.69 -25.68 -6.17
C MET A 250 2.26 -25.96 -5.68
N LEU A 251 1.95 -27.21 -5.39
CA LEU A 251 0.67 -27.63 -4.85
C LEU A 251 0.40 -26.96 -3.50
N SER A 252 1.38 -27.01 -2.59
CA SER A 252 1.25 -26.37 -1.27
C SER A 252 1.19 -24.84 -1.35
N PHE A 253 1.96 -24.25 -2.27
CA PHE A 253 1.91 -22.82 -2.60
C PHE A 253 0.51 -22.38 -3.05
N ILE A 254 -0.19 -23.19 -3.84
CA ILE A 254 -1.56 -22.89 -4.25
C ILE A 254 -2.54 -23.09 -3.07
N ALA A 255 -2.35 -24.17 -2.32
CA ALA A 255 -3.24 -24.56 -1.23
C ALA A 255 -3.35 -23.49 -0.13
N ILE A 256 -2.26 -22.81 0.24
CA ILE A 256 -2.27 -21.78 1.29
C ILE A 256 -3.20 -20.60 0.95
N PHE A 257 -3.48 -20.33 -0.34
CA PHE A 257 -4.44 -19.29 -0.74
C PHE A 257 -5.87 -19.82 -0.89
N LEU A 258 -6.01 -21.02 -1.46
CA LEU A 258 -7.31 -21.49 -1.96
C LEU A 258 -8.08 -22.36 -0.99
N LEU A 259 -7.42 -22.95 0.01
CA LEU A 259 -8.11 -23.74 1.03
C LEU A 259 -9.15 -22.85 1.74
N PRO A 260 -10.44 -23.22 1.76
CA PRO A 260 -11.50 -22.39 2.35
C PRO A 260 -11.22 -21.95 3.78
N ARG A 261 -10.65 -22.82 4.63
CA ARG A 261 -10.23 -22.45 5.99
C ARG A 261 -9.13 -21.38 5.99
N GLN A 262 -8.17 -21.47 5.07
CA GLN A 262 -7.08 -20.51 4.96
C GLN A 262 -7.59 -19.20 4.39
N PHE A 263 -8.47 -19.23 3.39
CA PHE A 263 -9.13 -18.04 2.88
C PHE A 263 -9.95 -17.34 3.97
N GLN A 264 -10.70 -18.09 4.78
CA GLN A 264 -11.45 -17.56 5.92
C GLN A 264 -10.54 -16.79 6.88
N VAL A 265 -9.48 -17.42 7.38
CA VAL A 265 -8.61 -16.81 8.38
C VAL A 265 -7.75 -15.68 7.79
N SER A 266 -7.15 -15.90 6.62
CA SER A 266 -6.23 -14.95 6.01
C SER A 266 -6.93 -13.72 5.42
N VAL A 267 -8.13 -13.88 4.84
CA VAL A 267 -8.83 -12.82 4.12
C VAL A 267 -9.98 -12.25 4.94
N ILE A 268 -10.93 -13.08 5.33
CA ILE A 268 -12.23 -12.65 5.89
C ILE A 268 -12.04 -12.15 7.33
N GLU A 269 -11.30 -12.90 8.14
CA GLU A 269 -11.05 -12.58 9.54
C GLU A 269 -9.98 -11.48 9.73
N ASN A 270 -9.31 -11.03 8.67
CA ASN A 270 -8.32 -9.97 8.76
C ASN A 270 -8.98 -8.62 9.14
N ASN A 271 -8.63 -8.09 10.32
CA ASN A 271 -9.14 -6.79 10.76
C ASN A 271 -8.53 -5.61 10.02
N ARG A 272 -7.20 -5.55 9.91
CA ARG A 272 -6.47 -4.44 9.28
C ARG A 272 -5.48 -4.99 8.28
N GLU A 273 -5.46 -4.40 7.08
CA GLU A 273 -4.53 -4.78 6.01
C GLU A 273 -3.06 -4.67 6.46
N LYS A 274 -2.75 -3.71 7.34
CA LYS A 274 -1.40 -3.53 7.90
C LYS A 274 -0.89 -4.75 8.70
N HIS A 275 -1.77 -5.61 9.22
CA HIS A 275 -1.36 -6.82 9.96
C HIS A 275 -0.53 -7.76 9.07
N LEU A 276 -0.77 -7.73 7.76
CA LEU A 276 -0.07 -8.55 6.80
C LEU A 276 1.45 -8.32 6.79
N LYS A 277 1.90 -7.07 7.04
CA LYS A 277 3.34 -6.75 7.07
C LYS A 277 4.11 -7.57 8.12
N LYS A 278 3.48 -7.88 9.26
CA LYS A 278 4.09 -8.73 10.30
C LYS A 278 3.93 -10.21 9.98
N ALA A 279 2.79 -10.60 9.41
CA ALA A 279 2.52 -11.98 9.04
C ALA A 279 3.54 -12.55 8.04
N ILE A 280 4.02 -11.73 7.10
CA ILE A 280 5.01 -12.13 6.08
C ILE A 280 6.29 -12.72 6.69
N TRP A 281 6.72 -12.27 7.87
CA TRP A 281 7.94 -12.78 8.51
C TRP A 281 7.64 -13.79 9.61
N LEU A 282 6.63 -13.48 10.44
CA LEU A 282 6.36 -14.28 11.63
C LEU A 282 5.68 -15.62 11.30
N PHE A 283 4.92 -15.72 10.20
CA PHE A 283 4.34 -16.99 9.79
C PHE A 283 5.40 -17.97 9.24
N PRO A 284 6.31 -17.59 8.32
CA PRO A 284 7.45 -18.44 7.97
C PRO A 284 8.33 -18.82 9.16
N LEU A 285 8.56 -17.90 10.10
CA LEU A 285 9.31 -18.21 11.33
C LEU A 285 8.60 -19.28 12.16
N TYR A 286 7.27 -19.20 12.29
CA TYR A 286 6.48 -20.23 12.96
C TYR A 286 6.66 -21.60 12.28
N LEU A 287 6.55 -21.66 10.94
CA LEU A 287 6.74 -22.91 10.20
C LEU A 287 8.17 -23.45 10.36
N LEU A 288 9.18 -22.57 10.33
CA LEU A 288 10.57 -22.97 10.55
C LEU A 288 10.74 -23.62 11.92
N LEU A 289 10.31 -22.93 13.00
CA LEU A 289 10.43 -23.45 14.37
C LEU A 289 9.72 -24.78 14.54
N PHE A 290 8.55 -24.95 13.90
CA PHE A 290 7.81 -26.20 13.92
C PHE A 290 8.59 -27.36 13.27
N ASN A 291 9.41 -27.10 12.26
CA ASN A 291 10.11 -28.12 11.48
C ASN A 291 11.49 -28.51 12.02
N ILE A 292 12.12 -27.70 12.89
CA ILE A 292 13.50 -27.92 13.37
C ILE A 292 13.68 -29.34 13.93
N PHE A 293 12.73 -29.83 14.71
CA PHE A 293 12.85 -31.12 15.40
C PHE A 293 12.17 -32.29 14.67
N VAL A 294 11.43 -32.06 13.58
CA VAL A 294 10.66 -33.12 12.90
C VAL A 294 11.57 -34.27 12.47
N ILE A 295 12.70 -33.96 11.84
CA ILE A 295 13.61 -34.98 11.32
C ILE A 295 14.33 -35.76 12.44
N TYR A 296 14.68 -35.09 13.55
CA TYR A 296 15.32 -35.72 14.69
C TYR A 296 14.36 -36.65 15.43
N ILE A 297 13.11 -36.24 15.60
CA ILE A 297 12.07 -37.10 16.19
C ILE A 297 11.84 -38.32 15.29
N ALA A 298 11.80 -38.14 13.97
CA ALA A 298 11.63 -39.23 13.02
C ALA A 298 12.78 -40.24 13.07
N TRP A 299 14.04 -39.77 13.09
CA TRP A 299 15.21 -40.64 13.22
C TRP A 299 15.26 -41.35 14.56
N ALA A 300 14.96 -40.66 15.66
CA ALA A 300 14.86 -41.25 16.99
C ALA A 300 13.81 -42.37 17.03
N GLY A 301 12.63 -42.13 16.47
CA GLY A 301 11.58 -43.15 16.37
C GLY A 301 12.01 -44.36 15.55
N LYS A 302 12.65 -44.12 14.40
CA LYS A 302 13.15 -45.21 13.53
C LYS A 302 14.25 -46.04 14.21
N LEU A 303 15.14 -45.41 14.97
CA LEU A 303 16.16 -46.11 15.75
C LEU A 303 15.57 -46.95 16.88
N THR A 304 14.50 -46.48 17.51
CA THR A 304 13.92 -47.13 18.70
C THR A 304 12.91 -48.23 18.35
N PHE A 305 12.07 -48.01 17.33
CA PHE A 305 10.97 -48.92 16.99
C PHE A 305 11.17 -49.68 15.67
N GLY A 306 12.09 -49.25 14.80
CA GLY A 306 12.15 -49.74 13.43
C GLY A 306 10.81 -49.55 12.71
N ASP A 307 10.45 -50.50 11.83
CA ASP A 307 9.22 -50.46 11.03
C ASP A 307 8.03 -51.18 11.71
N THR A 308 8.10 -51.45 13.02
CA THR A 308 7.10 -52.26 13.74
C THR A 308 5.83 -51.50 14.14
N VAL A 309 5.92 -50.17 14.25
CA VAL A 309 4.81 -49.30 14.67
C VAL A 309 4.62 -48.18 13.64
N ASN A 310 3.42 -47.61 13.58
CA ASN A 310 3.15 -46.50 12.67
C ASN A 310 4.01 -45.28 13.04
N ALA A 311 4.90 -44.89 12.11
CA ALA A 311 5.85 -43.80 12.26
C ALA A 311 5.19 -42.41 12.46
N GLU A 312 3.93 -42.24 12.09
CA GLU A 312 3.18 -41.00 12.30
C GLU A 312 3.03 -40.66 13.79
N TYR A 313 3.08 -41.67 14.67
CA TYR A 313 2.87 -41.51 16.10
C TYR A 313 4.13 -41.55 16.95
N TYR A 314 5.33 -41.51 16.35
CA TYR A 314 6.59 -41.50 17.11
C TYR A 314 6.69 -40.37 18.13
N THR A 315 6.11 -39.20 17.85
CA THR A 315 6.05 -38.08 18.82
C THR A 315 5.37 -38.46 20.12
N LEU A 316 4.40 -39.38 20.07
CA LEU A 316 3.62 -39.87 21.20
C LEU A 316 4.22 -41.15 21.79
N LEU A 317 4.69 -42.06 20.93
CA LEU A 317 5.22 -43.36 21.35
C LEU A 317 6.57 -43.25 22.06
N LEU A 318 7.47 -42.37 21.62
CA LEU A 318 8.78 -42.17 22.26
C LEU A 318 8.67 -41.82 23.76
N PRO A 319 7.88 -40.81 24.19
CA PRO A 319 7.75 -40.52 25.61
C PRO A 319 7.00 -41.63 26.38
N LEU A 320 6.02 -42.30 25.77
CA LEU A 320 5.30 -43.41 26.41
C LEU A 320 6.20 -44.60 26.70
N GLN A 321 7.04 -45.01 25.74
CA GLN A 321 7.99 -46.11 25.92
C GLN A 321 9.02 -45.81 27.02
N ASN A 322 9.36 -44.54 27.21
CA ASN A 322 10.28 -44.07 28.25
C ASN A 322 9.56 -43.73 29.58
N GLY A 323 8.28 -44.10 29.73
CA GLY A 323 7.49 -43.91 30.96
C GLY A 323 7.06 -42.46 31.25
N ASN A 324 7.29 -41.51 30.31
CA ASN A 324 6.95 -40.10 30.48
C ASN A 324 5.53 -39.79 29.99
N VAL A 325 4.54 -40.25 30.75
CA VAL A 325 3.11 -40.08 30.44
C VAL A 325 2.70 -38.61 30.40
N PHE A 326 3.30 -37.75 31.22
CA PHE A 326 2.99 -36.32 31.22
C PHE A 326 3.39 -35.65 29.90
N LEU A 327 4.57 -35.95 29.38
CA LEU A 327 5.00 -35.42 28.09
C LEU A 327 4.16 -35.96 26.94
N ALA A 328 3.80 -37.26 26.97
CA ALA A 328 2.86 -37.84 26.02
C ALA A 328 1.50 -37.11 26.04
N LEU A 329 0.97 -36.77 27.22
CA LEU A 329 -0.25 -35.99 27.37
C LEU A 329 -0.13 -34.59 26.74
N LEU A 330 0.99 -33.89 26.90
CA LEU A 330 1.23 -32.59 26.27
C LEU A 330 1.24 -32.72 24.74
N VAL A 331 1.92 -33.74 24.21
CA VAL A 331 1.94 -34.02 22.77
C VAL A 331 0.54 -34.34 22.24
N PHE A 332 -0.20 -35.19 22.95
CA PHE A 332 -1.60 -35.51 22.66
C PHE A 332 -2.47 -34.24 22.60
N LEU A 333 -2.38 -33.37 23.60
CA LEU A 333 -3.10 -32.10 23.62
C LEU A 333 -2.71 -31.18 22.45
N GLY A 334 -1.43 -31.18 22.04
CA GLY A 334 -0.96 -30.45 20.87
C GLY A 334 -1.59 -30.95 19.58
N GLY A 335 -1.59 -32.26 19.33
CA GLY A 335 -2.22 -32.85 18.16
C GLY A 335 -3.75 -32.74 18.16
N PHE A 336 -4.38 -32.92 19.33
CA PHE A 336 -5.82 -32.71 19.51
C PHE A 336 -6.22 -31.27 19.22
N SER A 337 -5.47 -30.30 19.75
CA SER A 337 -5.61 -28.88 19.42
C SER A 337 -5.48 -28.63 17.91
N ALA A 338 -4.52 -29.29 17.25
CA ALA A 338 -4.29 -29.16 15.82
C ALA A 338 -5.46 -29.67 14.98
N ALA A 339 -6.09 -30.77 15.39
CA ALA A 339 -7.30 -31.29 14.78
C ALA A 339 -8.50 -30.35 15.01
N ILE A 340 -8.75 -29.91 16.26
CA ILE A 340 -9.91 -29.07 16.59
C ILE A 340 -9.94 -27.77 15.77
N SER A 341 -8.85 -26.99 15.78
CA SER A 341 -8.86 -25.69 15.08
C SER A 341 -9.17 -25.87 13.59
N MET A 342 -8.60 -26.93 13.01
CA MET A 342 -8.78 -27.27 11.61
C MET A 342 -10.24 -27.65 11.33
N VAL A 343 -10.85 -28.54 12.13
CA VAL A 343 -12.24 -28.99 11.95
C VAL A 343 -13.21 -27.84 12.13
N VAL A 344 -13.06 -27.04 13.20
CA VAL A 344 -13.97 -25.92 13.51
C VAL A 344 -13.95 -24.86 12.41
N ILE A 345 -12.77 -24.42 11.96
CA ILE A 345 -12.68 -23.37 10.94
C ILE A 345 -13.11 -23.91 9.57
N SER A 346 -12.77 -25.15 9.24
CA SER A 346 -13.14 -25.74 7.95
C SER A 346 -14.65 -25.94 7.83
N THR A 347 -15.30 -26.45 8.89
CA THR A 347 -16.76 -26.62 8.92
C THR A 347 -17.48 -25.28 8.91
N LEU A 348 -16.96 -24.26 9.61
CA LEU A 348 -17.49 -22.90 9.54
C LEU A 348 -17.43 -22.35 8.11
N ALA A 349 -16.25 -22.33 7.49
CA ALA A 349 -16.06 -21.83 6.13
C ALA A 349 -16.90 -22.60 5.10
N LEU A 350 -17.03 -23.91 5.26
CA LEU A 350 -17.79 -24.74 4.34
C LEU A 350 -19.31 -24.58 4.55
N SER A 351 -19.77 -24.41 5.79
CA SER A 351 -21.18 -24.15 6.09
C SER A 351 -21.66 -22.81 5.52
N THR A 352 -20.82 -21.77 5.55
CA THR A 352 -21.15 -20.48 4.94
C THR A 352 -21.21 -20.59 3.42
N MET A 353 -20.26 -21.31 2.81
CA MET A 353 -20.25 -21.60 1.37
C MET A 353 -21.51 -22.35 0.92
N ILE A 354 -21.81 -23.50 1.55
CA ILE A 354 -22.98 -24.32 1.24
C ILE A 354 -24.27 -23.52 1.45
N SER A 355 -24.37 -22.76 2.54
CA SER A 355 -25.53 -21.93 2.81
C SER A 355 -25.72 -20.87 1.72
N ASN A 356 -24.71 -20.06 1.44
CA ASN A 356 -24.81 -18.88 0.59
C ASN A 356 -24.82 -19.19 -0.92
N ASN A 357 -24.19 -20.30 -1.34
CA ASN A 357 -24.02 -20.63 -2.76
C ASN A 357 -24.81 -21.85 -3.22
N LEU A 358 -25.35 -22.67 -2.31
CA LEU A 358 -26.06 -23.91 -2.66
C LEU A 358 -27.47 -23.95 -2.06
N ILE A 359 -27.61 -23.97 -0.73
CA ILE A 359 -28.92 -24.18 -0.07
C ILE A 359 -29.85 -22.97 -0.27
N ILE A 360 -29.38 -21.75 0.01
CA ILE A 360 -30.23 -20.55 -0.09
C ILE A 360 -30.67 -20.29 -1.54
N PRO A 361 -29.76 -20.22 -2.54
CA PRO A 361 -30.17 -19.92 -3.91
C PRO A 361 -31.11 -20.98 -4.50
N TYR A 362 -30.85 -22.27 -4.27
CA TYR A 362 -31.57 -23.37 -4.93
C TYR A 362 -32.75 -23.95 -4.14
N GLY A 363 -32.84 -23.74 -2.83
CA GLY A 363 -33.87 -24.37 -2.01
C GLY A 363 -34.79 -23.40 -1.23
N PHE A 364 -34.31 -22.23 -0.82
CA PHE A 364 -35.03 -21.40 0.17
C PHE A 364 -35.37 -19.99 -0.30
N LEU A 365 -34.98 -19.59 -1.51
CA LEU A 365 -35.15 -18.22 -2.00
C LEU A 365 -36.61 -17.75 -1.94
N GLU A 366 -37.55 -18.58 -2.41
CA GLU A 366 -39.00 -18.27 -2.37
C GLU A 366 -39.54 -18.14 -0.94
N LYS A 367 -39.07 -19.00 -0.03
CA LYS A 367 -39.48 -19.00 1.38
C LYS A 367 -38.96 -17.76 2.11
N PHE A 368 -37.79 -17.25 1.75
CA PHE A 368 -37.24 -16.02 2.30
C PHE A 368 -37.94 -14.76 1.76
N ILE A 369 -38.36 -14.75 0.50
CA ILE A 369 -39.10 -13.64 -0.10
C ILE A 369 -40.46 -13.44 0.60
N LYS A 370 -41.12 -14.53 1.00
CA LYS A 370 -42.46 -14.54 1.64
C LYS A 370 -42.46 -14.27 3.15
N ASN A 371 -41.36 -14.52 3.88
CA ASN A 371 -41.33 -14.49 5.35
C ASN A 371 -40.86 -13.16 5.98
N HIS A 372 -41.19 -12.97 7.25
CA HIS A 372 -40.75 -11.83 8.08
C HIS A 372 -39.26 -11.89 8.46
N PRO A 373 -38.63 -10.73 8.74
CA PRO A 373 -37.19 -10.63 8.99
C PRO A 373 -36.63 -11.48 10.12
N GLU A 374 -37.31 -11.55 11.26
CA GLU A 374 -36.83 -12.34 12.39
C GLU A 374 -36.81 -13.85 12.09
N LYS A 375 -37.80 -14.32 11.32
CA LYS A 375 -37.85 -15.71 10.86
C LYS A 375 -36.74 -16.00 9.85
N ASN A 376 -36.49 -15.09 8.91
CA ASN A 376 -35.42 -15.23 7.91
C ASN A 376 -34.04 -15.32 8.56
N ALA A 377 -33.74 -14.43 9.51
CA ALA A 377 -32.52 -14.48 10.30
C ALA A 377 -32.34 -15.83 11.01
N LYS A 378 -33.39 -16.33 11.66
CA LYS A 378 -33.38 -17.64 12.35
C LYS A 378 -33.15 -18.79 11.37
N TYR A 379 -33.82 -18.79 10.21
CA TYR A 379 -33.64 -19.82 9.18
C TYR A 379 -32.22 -19.85 8.63
N ILE A 380 -31.59 -18.71 8.34
CA ILE A 380 -30.20 -18.65 7.88
C ILE A 380 -29.27 -19.30 8.90
N LEU A 381 -29.44 -18.97 10.19
CA LEU A 381 -28.66 -19.59 11.27
C LEU A 381 -28.90 -21.10 11.35
N THR A 382 -30.16 -21.54 11.32
CA THR A 382 -30.50 -22.97 11.35
C THR A 382 -29.90 -23.73 10.17
N ILE A 383 -29.94 -23.18 8.95
CA ILE A 383 -29.31 -23.78 7.76
C ILE A 383 -27.81 -23.97 7.98
N ARG A 384 -27.11 -22.96 8.52
CA ARG A 384 -25.68 -23.07 8.82
C ARG A 384 -25.40 -24.13 9.88
N ARG A 385 -26.18 -24.17 10.96
CA ARG A 385 -26.04 -25.19 12.03
C ARG A 385 -26.22 -26.59 11.48
N LEU A 386 -27.30 -26.83 10.73
CA LEU A 386 -27.55 -28.13 10.09
C LEU A 386 -26.45 -28.50 9.11
N SER A 387 -25.91 -27.53 8.37
CA SER A 387 -24.78 -27.77 7.45
C SER A 387 -23.52 -28.21 8.20
N ILE A 388 -23.18 -27.58 9.34
CA ILE A 388 -22.04 -27.98 10.17
C ILE A 388 -22.20 -29.43 10.64
N PHE A 389 -23.37 -29.77 11.20
CA PHE A 389 -23.67 -31.14 11.65
C PHE A 389 -23.57 -32.14 10.49
N LEU A 390 -24.17 -31.84 9.34
CA LEU A 390 -24.14 -32.70 8.16
C LEU A 390 -22.70 -32.93 7.65
N ILE A 391 -21.87 -31.88 7.59
CA ILE A 391 -20.47 -31.99 7.16
C ILE A 391 -19.70 -32.93 8.09
N ILE A 392 -19.86 -32.79 9.41
CA ILE A 392 -19.12 -33.60 10.39
C ILE A 392 -19.60 -35.06 10.37
N ILE A 393 -20.91 -35.30 10.24
CA ILE A 393 -21.47 -36.65 10.08
C ILE A 393 -20.93 -37.30 8.81
N LEU A 394 -20.89 -36.59 7.69
CA LEU A 394 -20.34 -37.12 6.44
C LEU A 394 -18.83 -37.39 6.54
N ALA A 395 -18.09 -36.56 7.26
CA ALA A 395 -16.67 -36.81 7.54
C ALA A 395 -16.48 -38.06 8.43
N TYR A 396 -17.34 -38.27 9.42
CA TYR A 396 -17.33 -39.48 10.25
C TYR A 396 -17.70 -40.75 9.44
N LEU A 397 -18.72 -40.67 8.58
CA LEU A 397 -19.07 -41.78 7.68
C LEU A 397 -17.94 -42.07 6.69
N PHE A 398 -17.24 -41.04 6.20
CA PHE A 398 -16.06 -41.24 5.37
C PHE A 398 -14.93 -41.95 6.14
N TYR A 399 -14.71 -41.57 7.41
CA TYR A 399 -13.74 -42.22 8.29
C TYR A 399 -14.01 -43.71 8.44
N ILE A 400 -15.23 -44.12 8.84
CA ILE A 400 -15.54 -45.54 9.05
C ILE A 400 -15.35 -46.37 7.77
N ASN A 401 -15.69 -45.83 6.60
CA ASN A 401 -15.71 -46.62 5.36
C ASN A 401 -14.35 -46.70 4.64
N PHE A 402 -13.46 -45.71 4.79
CA PHE A 402 -12.23 -45.61 3.99
C PHE A 402 -10.92 -45.67 4.80
N SER A 403 -10.97 -45.62 6.14
CA SER A 403 -9.82 -45.18 6.93
C SER A 403 -8.97 -46.26 7.61
N ILE A 404 -9.35 -47.55 7.54
CA ILE A 404 -8.77 -48.57 8.44
C ILE A 404 -7.28 -48.88 8.13
N GLU A 405 -6.80 -48.71 6.88
CA GLU A 405 -5.40 -49.07 6.52
C GLU A 405 -4.56 -47.95 5.86
N LEU A 406 -5.10 -46.73 5.70
CA LEU A 406 -4.46 -45.68 4.88
C LEU A 406 -3.70 -44.63 5.70
N SER A 407 -2.50 -44.24 5.21
CA SER A 407 -1.64 -43.21 5.84
C SER A 407 -2.29 -41.82 5.79
N LEU A 408 -2.01 -40.99 6.81
CA LEU A 408 -2.62 -39.66 6.90
C LEU A 408 -2.20 -38.74 5.73
N TYR A 409 -1.01 -38.98 5.19
CA TYR A 409 -0.41 -38.19 4.12
C TYR A 409 -1.20 -38.21 2.81
N SER A 410 -1.62 -39.39 2.37
CA SER A 410 -2.21 -39.58 1.04
C SER A 410 -3.52 -38.82 0.89
N ILE A 411 -4.37 -38.85 1.93
CA ILE A 411 -5.68 -38.18 1.93
C ILE A 411 -5.53 -36.66 1.90
N GLY A 412 -4.59 -36.10 2.67
CA GLY A 412 -4.36 -34.65 2.71
C GLY A 412 -3.96 -34.06 1.35
N LEU A 413 -3.16 -34.80 0.58
CA LEU A 413 -2.74 -34.38 -0.75
C LEU A 413 -3.85 -34.44 -1.79
N ILE A 414 -4.72 -35.45 -1.73
CA ILE A 414 -5.92 -35.54 -2.59
C ILE A 414 -6.74 -34.26 -2.46
N SER A 415 -6.98 -33.83 -1.22
CA SER A 415 -7.69 -32.58 -0.93
C SER A 415 -7.01 -31.36 -1.52
N PHE A 416 -5.68 -31.28 -1.47
CA PHE A 416 -4.94 -30.15 -2.05
C PHE A 416 -5.07 -30.13 -3.57
N VAL A 417 -4.97 -31.29 -4.24
CA VAL A 417 -5.08 -31.38 -5.72
C VAL A 417 -6.48 -31.01 -6.19
N ILE A 418 -7.53 -31.43 -5.47
CA ILE A 418 -8.92 -31.04 -5.77
C ILE A 418 -9.10 -29.52 -5.66
N ILE A 419 -8.59 -28.90 -4.59
CA ILE A 419 -8.71 -27.46 -4.37
C ILE A 419 -7.86 -26.66 -5.37
N ALA A 420 -6.72 -27.20 -5.79
CA ALA A 420 -5.85 -26.56 -6.78
C ALA A 420 -6.54 -26.32 -8.14
N GLN A 421 -7.62 -27.05 -8.45
CA GLN A 421 -8.41 -26.82 -9.67
C GLN A 421 -9.07 -25.44 -9.72
N LEU A 422 -9.19 -24.76 -8.58
CA LEU A 422 -9.69 -23.39 -8.53
C LEU A 422 -8.64 -22.35 -8.97
N ALA A 423 -7.36 -22.73 -8.98
CA ALA A 423 -6.22 -21.81 -9.13
C ALA A 423 -6.22 -20.98 -10.41
N PRO A 424 -6.47 -21.55 -11.62
CA PRO A 424 -6.43 -20.74 -12.84
C PRO A 424 -7.50 -19.64 -12.81
N SER A 425 -8.73 -20.01 -12.43
CA SER A 425 -9.84 -19.07 -12.33
C SER A 425 -9.63 -18.00 -11.24
N PHE A 426 -8.89 -18.33 -10.18
CA PHE A 426 -8.62 -17.43 -9.06
C PHE A 426 -7.46 -16.48 -9.36
N PHE A 427 -6.27 -17.01 -9.67
CA PHE A 427 -5.06 -16.21 -9.83
C PHE A 427 -5.02 -15.44 -11.14
N ILE A 428 -5.35 -16.10 -12.27
CA ILE A 428 -5.34 -15.42 -13.57
C ILE A 428 -6.48 -14.39 -13.60
N GLY A 429 -7.66 -14.75 -13.08
CA GLY A 429 -8.78 -13.83 -12.92
C GLY A 429 -8.44 -12.56 -12.13
N LEU A 430 -7.53 -12.62 -11.16
CA LEU A 430 -7.13 -11.45 -10.35
C LEU A 430 -6.34 -10.39 -11.14
N TYR A 431 -5.67 -10.77 -12.23
CA TYR A 431 -4.79 -9.89 -13.00
C TYR A 431 -5.16 -9.75 -14.48
N TRP A 432 -6.04 -10.59 -14.99
CA TRP A 432 -6.46 -10.56 -16.39
C TRP A 432 -7.95 -10.26 -16.51
N ASN A 433 -8.32 -9.23 -17.27
CA ASN A 433 -9.72 -8.80 -17.37
C ASN A 433 -10.58 -9.59 -18.37
N ARG A 434 -9.97 -10.36 -19.28
CA ARG A 434 -10.71 -11.13 -20.31
C ARG A 434 -11.25 -12.49 -19.85
N GLY A 435 -10.94 -12.93 -18.64
CA GLY A 435 -11.46 -14.20 -18.11
C GLY A 435 -13.00 -14.26 -18.12
N SER A 436 -13.58 -15.33 -18.67
CA SER A 436 -15.04 -15.53 -18.77
C SER A 436 -15.57 -16.58 -17.78
N SER A 437 -16.83 -16.46 -17.37
CA SER A 437 -17.47 -17.43 -16.45
C SER A 437 -17.53 -18.84 -17.04
N LYS A 438 -17.85 -18.97 -18.33
CA LYS A 438 -17.87 -20.24 -19.06
C LYS A 438 -16.51 -20.93 -19.05
N ALA A 439 -15.44 -20.18 -19.31
CA ALA A 439 -14.08 -20.71 -19.28
C ALA A 439 -13.69 -21.20 -17.88
N ALA A 440 -14.04 -20.45 -16.83
CA ALA A 440 -13.82 -20.86 -15.45
C ALA A 440 -14.58 -22.16 -15.11
N ILE A 441 -15.87 -22.25 -15.46
CA ILE A 441 -16.69 -23.44 -15.21
C ILE A 441 -16.11 -24.67 -15.91
N THR A 442 -15.86 -24.56 -17.22
CA THR A 442 -15.37 -25.69 -18.03
C THR A 442 -13.97 -26.12 -17.61
N GLY A 443 -13.06 -25.18 -17.34
CA GLY A 443 -11.71 -25.48 -16.85
C GLY A 443 -11.73 -26.21 -15.51
N ILE A 444 -12.53 -25.72 -14.55
CA ILE A 444 -12.67 -26.33 -13.22
C ILE A 444 -13.26 -27.75 -13.33
N ILE A 445 -14.33 -27.96 -14.12
CA ILE A 445 -14.96 -29.27 -14.29
C ILE A 445 -13.97 -30.27 -14.91
N ILE A 446 -13.26 -29.87 -15.97
CA ILE A 446 -12.34 -30.76 -16.66
C ILE A 446 -11.12 -31.08 -15.78
N GLY A 447 -10.55 -30.08 -15.09
CA GLY A 447 -9.49 -30.31 -14.12
C GLY A 447 -9.90 -31.25 -12.99
N PHE A 448 -11.14 -31.11 -12.49
CA PHE A 448 -11.69 -32.02 -11.50
C PHE A 448 -11.90 -33.44 -12.05
N LEU A 449 -12.42 -33.60 -13.27
CA LEU A 449 -12.60 -34.91 -13.90
C LEU A 449 -11.27 -35.63 -14.12
N ILE A 450 -10.22 -34.90 -14.53
CA ILE A 450 -8.87 -35.47 -14.65
C ILE A 450 -8.37 -35.91 -13.28
N THR A 451 -8.51 -35.06 -12.26
CA THR A 451 -8.13 -35.41 -10.87
C THR A 451 -8.90 -36.64 -10.38
N ALA A 452 -10.20 -36.71 -10.68
CA ALA A 452 -11.04 -37.84 -10.33
C ALA A 452 -10.55 -39.12 -11.03
N TYR A 453 -10.17 -39.03 -12.29
CA TYR A 453 -9.63 -40.15 -13.05
C TYR A 453 -8.25 -40.61 -12.58
N THR A 454 -7.31 -39.68 -12.38
CA THR A 454 -5.90 -40.00 -12.12
C THR A 454 -5.62 -40.29 -10.65
N LEU A 455 -6.45 -39.82 -9.72
CA LEU A 455 -6.16 -39.89 -8.28
C LEU A 455 -7.32 -40.44 -7.45
N ILE A 456 -8.53 -39.89 -7.58
CA ILE A 456 -9.65 -40.27 -6.69
C ILE A 456 -10.14 -41.69 -7.02
N LEU A 457 -10.42 -41.98 -8.29
CA LEU A 457 -10.99 -43.25 -8.71
C LEU A 457 -10.04 -44.42 -8.43
N PRO A 458 -8.73 -44.37 -8.80
CA PRO A 458 -7.75 -45.38 -8.41
C PRO A 458 -7.73 -45.63 -6.91
N PHE A 459 -7.63 -44.56 -6.12
CA PHE A 459 -7.62 -44.62 -4.66
C PHE A 459 -8.87 -45.29 -4.10
N THR A 460 -10.06 -44.96 -4.62
CA THR A 460 -11.31 -45.57 -4.16
C THR A 460 -11.46 -47.03 -4.57
N ILE A 461 -11.05 -47.40 -5.79
CA ILE A 461 -11.15 -48.77 -6.28
C ILE A 461 -10.20 -49.67 -5.49
N GLU A 462 -8.97 -49.22 -5.28
CA GLU A 462 -7.96 -49.92 -4.49
C GLU A 462 -8.45 -50.13 -3.05
N ALA A 463 -9.02 -49.09 -2.43
CA ALA A 463 -9.57 -49.19 -1.07
C ALA A 463 -10.75 -50.17 -0.92
N PHE A 464 -11.63 -50.31 -1.93
CA PHE A 464 -12.78 -51.21 -1.85
C PHE A 464 -12.51 -52.63 -2.34
N THR A 465 -11.70 -52.78 -3.38
CA THR A 465 -11.51 -54.08 -4.07
C THR A 465 -10.20 -54.75 -3.72
N GLY A 466 -9.23 -54.02 -3.15
CA GLY A 466 -7.87 -54.50 -2.93
C GLY A 466 -7.12 -54.83 -4.22
N SER A 467 -7.64 -54.44 -5.39
CA SER A 467 -7.08 -54.81 -6.70
C SER A 467 -6.49 -53.61 -7.44
N SER A 468 -5.26 -53.77 -7.94
CA SER A 468 -4.54 -52.77 -8.74
C SER A 468 -4.80 -52.89 -10.26
N SER A 469 -5.75 -53.74 -10.68
CA SER A 469 -5.99 -54.00 -12.12
C SER A 469 -6.27 -52.71 -12.91
N PHE A 470 -6.97 -51.76 -12.30
CA PHE A 470 -7.27 -50.46 -12.92
C PHE A 470 -6.02 -49.56 -13.06
N THR A 471 -5.13 -49.56 -12.06
CA THR A 471 -3.88 -48.78 -12.10
C THR A 471 -2.86 -49.39 -13.06
N ASP A 472 -2.82 -50.71 -13.13
CA ASP A 472 -1.79 -51.45 -13.85
C ASP A 472 -2.11 -51.56 -15.35
N ASN A 473 -3.38 -51.76 -15.71
CA ASN A 473 -3.79 -51.97 -17.10
C ASN A 473 -4.39 -50.72 -17.77
N GLY A 474 -4.86 -49.74 -16.99
CA GLY A 474 -5.61 -48.59 -17.50
C GLY A 474 -7.00 -48.98 -18.03
N ILE A 475 -7.75 -47.99 -18.52
CA ILE A 475 -9.05 -48.23 -19.16
C ILE A 475 -8.84 -49.03 -20.46
N PHE A 476 -9.61 -50.11 -20.63
CA PHE A 476 -9.57 -51.02 -21.79
C PHE A 476 -8.21 -51.69 -22.06
N ASN A 477 -7.37 -51.88 -21.03
CA ASN A 477 -6.01 -52.43 -21.15
C ASN A 477 -5.06 -51.60 -22.05
N LEU A 478 -5.33 -50.31 -22.22
CA LEU A 478 -4.45 -49.40 -22.96
C LEU A 478 -3.38 -48.82 -22.02
N SER A 479 -2.11 -49.11 -22.29
CA SER A 479 -0.98 -48.66 -21.46
C SER A 479 -0.86 -47.14 -21.29
N PHE A 480 -1.39 -46.38 -22.24
CA PHE A 480 -1.36 -44.91 -22.24
C PHE A 480 -2.42 -44.27 -21.34
N THR A 481 -3.47 -45.01 -20.98
CA THR A 481 -4.57 -44.51 -20.14
C THR A 481 -4.35 -44.85 -18.67
N LYS A 482 -3.20 -45.40 -18.27
CA LYS A 482 -2.90 -45.72 -16.88
C LYS A 482 -3.08 -44.48 -15.99
N PRO A 483 -3.92 -44.53 -14.93
CA PRO A 483 -4.22 -43.36 -14.11
C PRO A 483 -2.99 -42.66 -13.48
N TYR A 484 -2.01 -43.43 -13.02
CA TYR A 484 -0.77 -42.91 -12.41
C TYR A 484 0.36 -42.67 -13.43
N ALA A 485 0.17 -43.11 -14.68
CA ALA A 485 1.14 -42.97 -15.76
C ALA A 485 0.47 -42.51 -17.05
N LEU A 486 -0.40 -41.51 -16.94
CA LEU A 486 -1.17 -40.97 -18.06
C LEU A 486 -0.19 -40.46 -19.12
N PHE A 487 -0.45 -40.82 -20.38
CA PHE A 487 0.41 -40.52 -21.52
C PHE A 487 1.82 -41.18 -21.46
N GLY A 488 2.03 -42.18 -20.59
CA GLY A 488 3.32 -42.87 -20.41
C GLY A 488 4.32 -42.17 -19.49
N ILE A 489 3.88 -41.18 -18.70
CA ILE A 489 4.73 -40.47 -17.72
C ILE A 489 4.64 -41.16 -16.36
N ASP A 490 5.60 -42.03 -16.03
CA ASP A 490 5.61 -42.88 -14.83
C ASP A 490 6.53 -42.39 -13.69
N PHE A 491 7.37 -41.39 -13.94
CA PHE A 491 8.31 -40.86 -12.93
C PHE A 491 7.69 -39.91 -11.88
N LEU A 492 6.42 -39.53 -12.05
CA LEU A 492 5.71 -38.66 -11.11
C LEU A 492 4.92 -39.49 -10.09
N SER A 493 5.03 -39.13 -8.82
CA SER A 493 4.18 -39.65 -7.75
C SER A 493 2.71 -39.36 -8.05
N PRO A 494 1.76 -40.20 -7.60
CA PRO A 494 0.35 -40.04 -7.96
C PRO A 494 -0.23 -38.64 -7.72
N PRO A 495 0.03 -37.96 -6.57
CA PRO A 495 -0.47 -36.60 -6.36
C PRO A 495 0.18 -35.57 -7.30
N ALA A 496 1.49 -35.69 -7.56
CA ALA A 496 2.20 -34.79 -8.47
C ALA A 496 1.75 -34.97 -9.93
N HIS A 497 1.55 -36.22 -10.35
CA HIS A 497 1.05 -36.59 -11.67
C HIS A 497 -0.36 -36.03 -11.92
N ALA A 498 -1.27 -36.27 -10.97
CA ALA A 498 -2.62 -35.74 -11.02
C ALA A 498 -2.63 -34.21 -11.05
N PHE A 499 -1.84 -33.56 -10.19
CA PHE A 499 -1.71 -32.11 -10.14
C PHE A 499 -1.21 -31.53 -11.47
N PHE A 500 -0.16 -32.10 -12.05
CA PHE A 500 0.42 -31.64 -13.30
C PHE A 500 -0.61 -31.65 -14.44
N TRP A 501 -1.23 -32.79 -14.73
CA TRP A 501 -2.15 -32.93 -15.85
C TRP A 501 -3.44 -32.14 -15.65
N SER A 502 -4.03 -32.22 -14.46
CA SER A 502 -5.29 -31.53 -14.16
C SER A 502 -5.12 -30.01 -14.25
N LEU A 503 -4.06 -29.45 -13.64
CA LEU A 503 -3.84 -28.02 -13.62
C LEU A 503 -3.41 -27.49 -15.00
N LEU A 504 -2.57 -28.23 -15.74
CA LEU A 504 -2.17 -27.88 -17.10
C LEU A 504 -3.39 -27.75 -18.02
N ILE A 505 -4.21 -28.80 -18.09
CA ILE A 505 -5.38 -28.84 -18.97
C ILE A 505 -6.41 -27.80 -18.54
N ASN A 506 -6.68 -27.67 -17.23
CA ASN A 506 -7.56 -26.64 -16.68
C ASN A 506 -7.11 -25.23 -17.08
N THR A 507 -5.80 -24.93 -16.95
CA THR A 507 -5.23 -23.63 -17.32
C THR A 507 -5.34 -23.35 -18.81
N VAL A 508 -5.00 -24.33 -19.66
CA VAL A 508 -5.10 -24.20 -21.12
C VAL A 508 -6.54 -23.95 -21.54
N ILE A 509 -7.48 -24.73 -21.04
CA ILE A 509 -8.91 -24.58 -21.36
C ILE A 509 -9.43 -23.22 -20.87
N TYR A 510 -9.07 -22.82 -19.66
CA TYR A 510 -9.44 -21.51 -19.13
C TYR A 510 -8.94 -20.37 -20.03
N LEU A 511 -7.67 -20.43 -20.48
CA LEU A 511 -7.09 -19.41 -21.35
C LEU A 511 -7.75 -19.38 -22.73
N VAL A 512 -7.85 -20.54 -23.39
CA VAL A 512 -8.42 -20.66 -24.75
C VAL A 512 -9.89 -20.24 -24.77
N LEU A 513 -10.71 -20.75 -23.85
CA LEU A 513 -12.14 -20.40 -23.83
C LEU A 513 -12.38 -18.94 -23.39
N SER A 514 -11.50 -18.36 -22.57
CA SER A 514 -11.58 -16.93 -22.22
C SER A 514 -11.24 -16.02 -23.41
N LEU A 515 -10.41 -16.49 -24.34
CA LEU A 515 -10.11 -15.77 -25.59
C LEU A 515 -11.23 -15.92 -26.64
N LEU A 516 -11.87 -17.09 -26.69
CA LEU A 516 -12.93 -17.39 -27.66
C LEU A 516 -14.27 -16.74 -27.29
N PHE A 517 -14.66 -16.78 -26.02
CA PHE A 517 -15.95 -16.25 -25.56
C PHE A 517 -15.83 -14.86 -24.96
N LYS A 518 -16.59 -13.89 -25.50
CA LYS A 518 -16.73 -12.57 -24.87
C LYS A 518 -17.61 -12.68 -23.61
N GLY A 519 -17.06 -12.26 -22.47
CA GLY A 519 -17.81 -12.15 -21.22
C GLY A 519 -18.92 -11.08 -21.30
N ASN A 520 -19.98 -11.26 -20.51
CA ASN A 520 -21.07 -10.28 -20.41
C ASN A 520 -20.56 -8.94 -19.84
N TYR A 521 -21.23 -7.82 -20.11
CA TYR A 521 -20.91 -6.47 -19.61
C TYR A 521 -20.63 -6.45 -18.10
N ARG A 522 -21.46 -7.15 -17.30
CA ARG A 522 -21.24 -7.29 -15.85
C ARG A 522 -19.94 -8.00 -15.51
N GLU A 523 -19.60 -9.09 -16.21
CA GLU A 523 -18.34 -9.82 -16.00
C GLU A 523 -17.15 -8.89 -16.24
N ARG A 524 -17.22 -8.05 -17.27
CA ARG A 524 -16.17 -7.09 -17.61
C ARG A 524 -16.04 -5.97 -16.58
N ASN A 525 -17.14 -5.48 -16.01
CA ASN A 525 -17.10 -4.47 -14.95
C ASN A 525 -16.44 -5.01 -13.67
N TYR A 526 -16.82 -6.22 -13.24
CA TYR A 526 -16.14 -6.85 -12.10
C TYR A 526 -14.71 -7.24 -12.44
N ALA A 527 -14.42 -7.63 -13.68
CA ALA A 527 -13.06 -7.89 -14.13
C ALA A 527 -12.15 -6.69 -13.94
N GLU A 528 -12.60 -5.52 -14.37
CA GLU A 528 -11.84 -4.29 -14.27
C GLU A 528 -11.62 -3.88 -12.81
N MET A 529 -12.64 -4.06 -11.95
CA MET A 529 -12.50 -3.86 -10.50
C MET A 529 -11.43 -4.76 -9.89
N TYR A 530 -11.34 -6.01 -10.34
CA TYR A 530 -10.32 -6.95 -9.87
C TYR A 530 -8.94 -6.58 -10.40
N VAL A 531 -8.81 -6.11 -11.64
CA VAL A 531 -7.51 -5.72 -12.22
C VAL A 531 -7.02 -4.40 -11.63
N ASP A 532 -7.79 -3.31 -11.72
CA ASP A 532 -7.46 -1.98 -11.19
C ASP A 532 -8.10 -1.70 -9.83
N SER A 533 -7.62 -2.43 -8.81
CA SER A 533 -8.11 -2.26 -7.44
C SER A 533 -7.65 -0.97 -6.75
N LYS A 534 -6.77 -0.16 -7.37
CA LYS A 534 -6.20 1.07 -6.76
C LYS A 534 -7.05 2.30 -7.08
N ASN A 535 -7.51 2.46 -8.32
CA ASN A 535 -8.28 3.63 -8.77
C ASN A 535 -9.81 3.45 -8.64
N TYR A 536 -10.26 2.38 -7.99
CA TYR A 536 -11.67 2.02 -7.97
C TYR A 536 -12.57 2.92 -7.09
N ALA A 537 -12.04 3.53 -6.03
CA ALA A 537 -12.84 4.44 -5.18
C ALA A 537 -13.33 5.67 -5.96
N THR A 538 -12.59 6.09 -6.99
CA THR A 538 -12.94 7.21 -7.88
C THR A 538 -13.79 6.77 -9.08
N LEU A 539 -13.69 5.52 -9.54
CA LEU A 539 -14.50 4.97 -10.63
C LEU A 539 -15.95 4.65 -10.23
N GLN A 540 -16.22 4.44 -8.94
CA GLN A 540 -17.53 4.02 -8.44
C GLN A 540 -18.63 5.09 -8.55
N ASP A 541 -18.28 6.37 -8.53
CA ASP A 541 -19.27 7.46 -8.52
C ASP A 541 -19.67 7.93 -9.92
N GLY A 542 -18.95 7.54 -11.00
CA GLY A 542 -19.16 8.07 -12.36
C GLY A 542 -19.38 7.04 -13.49
N ALA A 543 -19.16 5.75 -13.27
CA ALA A 543 -19.12 4.75 -14.36
C ALA A 543 -20.22 3.66 -14.30
N LEU A 544 -21.32 3.89 -13.59
CA LEU A 544 -22.42 2.92 -13.49
C LEU A 544 -23.52 3.26 -14.51
N VAL A 545 -23.40 2.67 -15.70
CA VAL A 545 -24.49 2.65 -16.70
C VAL A 545 -25.65 1.82 -16.13
N TRP A 546 -26.74 2.49 -15.77
CA TRP A 546 -27.95 1.86 -15.21
C TRP A 546 -29.18 2.71 -15.52
N LYS A 547 -30.21 2.09 -16.10
CA LYS A 547 -31.57 2.65 -16.25
C LYS A 547 -32.60 1.54 -15.99
N GLY A 548 -32.80 1.21 -14.71
CA GLY A 548 -33.99 0.50 -14.26
C GLY A 548 -34.84 1.44 -13.41
N GLU A 549 -36.12 1.15 -13.22
CA GLU A 549 -36.93 1.83 -12.21
C GLU A 549 -37.05 0.90 -10.99
N ALA A 550 -36.54 1.35 -9.84
CA ALA A 550 -36.68 0.64 -8.58
C ALA A 550 -37.09 1.63 -7.49
N TYR A 551 -38.12 1.31 -6.70
CA TYR A 551 -38.52 2.16 -5.59
C TYR A 551 -37.62 1.92 -4.37
N VAL A 552 -37.22 3.01 -3.73
CA VAL A 552 -36.48 2.97 -2.44
C VAL A 552 -37.27 2.18 -1.38
N ALA A 553 -38.60 2.25 -1.41
CA ALA A 553 -39.47 1.51 -0.52
C ALA A 553 -39.29 -0.01 -0.68
N ASP A 554 -39.20 -0.52 -1.91
CA ASP A 554 -39.05 -1.94 -2.18
C ASP A 554 -37.67 -2.45 -1.77
N ILE A 555 -36.61 -1.68 -2.06
CA ILE A 555 -35.25 -1.96 -1.59
C ILE A 555 -35.19 -1.95 -0.06
N LYS A 556 -35.80 -0.94 0.58
CA LYS A 556 -35.91 -0.85 2.04
C LYS A 556 -36.62 -2.08 2.61
N ASN A 557 -37.72 -2.53 1.99
CA ASN A 557 -38.45 -3.71 2.41
C ASN A 557 -37.59 -4.97 2.33
N ILE A 558 -36.83 -5.17 1.25
CA ILE A 558 -35.86 -6.28 1.15
C ILE A 558 -34.81 -6.16 2.26
N LEU A 559 -34.16 -5.01 2.40
CA LEU A 559 -33.12 -4.83 3.42
C LEU A 559 -33.66 -5.09 4.83
N ILE A 560 -34.86 -4.62 5.14
CA ILE A 560 -35.54 -4.91 6.41
C ILE A 560 -35.76 -6.42 6.56
N LYS A 561 -36.28 -7.11 5.53
CA LYS A 561 -36.55 -8.56 5.52
C LYS A 561 -35.33 -9.45 5.77
N PHE A 562 -34.11 -8.99 5.52
CA PHE A 562 -32.89 -9.80 5.70
C PHE A 562 -31.97 -9.30 6.80
N LEU A 563 -31.87 -7.99 7.01
CA LEU A 563 -30.97 -7.38 8.01
C LEU A 563 -31.68 -7.01 9.31
N GLY A 564 -33.01 -6.92 9.30
CA GLY A 564 -33.83 -6.37 10.38
C GLY A 564 -33.96 -4.85 10.32
N GLU A 565 -35.02 -4.33 10.94
CA GLU A 565 -35.46 -2.93 10.82
C GLU A 565 -34.40 -1.91 11.25
N LYS A 566 -33.87 -2.04 12.48
CA LYS A 566 -32.85 -1.13 13.02
C LYS A 566 -31.58 -1.07 12.16
N ARG A 567 -31.12 -2.22 11.64
CA ARG A 567 -29.88 -2.31 10.84
C ARG A 567 -30.09 -1.74 9.43
N ALA A 568 -31.19 -2.08 8.79
CA ALA A 568 -31.54 -1.57 7.47
C ALA A 568 -31.69 -0.03 7.49
N GLN A 569 -32.41 0.51 8.48
CA GLN A 569 -32.65 1.95 8.59
C GLN A 569 -31.36 2.72 8.88
N ARG A 570 -30.47 2.18 9.73
CA ARG A 570 -29.14 2.75 9.96
C ARG A 570 -28.26 2.71 8.70
N ALA A 571 -28.32 1.64 7.91
CA ALA A 571 -27.53 1.54 6.69
C ALA A 571 -28.00 2.56 5.64
N LEU A 572 -29.33 2.70 5.46
CA LEU A 572 -29.92 3.68 4.56
C LEU A 572 -29.65 5.12 5.01
N SER A 573 -29.73 5.42 6.32
CA SER A 573 -29.43 6.77 6.81
C SER A 573 -27.97 7.17 6.55
N ILE A 574 -27.02 6.24 6.73
CA ILE A 574 -25.61 6.45 6.39
C ILE A 574 -25.45 6.70 4.89
N PHE A 575 -26.16 5.95 4.04
CA PHE A 575 -26.13 6.13 2.58
C PHE A 575 -26.63 7.52 2.17
N PHE A 576 -27.83 7.90 2.62
CA PHE A 576 -28.42 9.21 2.28
C PHE A 576 -27.56 10.37 2.79
N THR A 577 -26.99 10.24 3.99
CA THR A 577 -26.05 11.25 4.54
C THR A 577 -24.77 11.35 3.70
N LYS A 578 -24.20 10.20 3.31
CA LYS A 578 -22.95 10.16 2.52
C LYS A 578 -23.12 10.80 1.14
N TYR A 579 -24.24 10.55 0.47
CA TYR A 579 -24.51 11.07 -0.87
C TYR A 579 -25.35 12.36 -0.88
N LYS A 580 -25.61 12.96 0.29
CA LYS A 580 -26.40 14.20 0.45
C LYS A 580 -27.78 14.14 -0.23
N LEU A 581 -28.43 12.99 -0.16
CA LEU A 581 -29.76 12.77 -0.73
C LEU A 581 -30.85 12.98 0.34
N PRO A 582 -32.02 13.55 -0.02
CA PRO A 582 -33.15 13.66 0.90
C PRO A 582 -33.62 12.28 1.40
N GLN A 583 -34.02 12.16 2.66
CA GLN A 583 -34.57 10.88 3.18
C GLN A 583 -35.88 10.45 2.51
N ASN A 584 -36.55 11.36 1.79
CA ASN A 584 -37.80 11.13 1.07
C ASN A 584 -37.58 10.78 -0.42
N THR A 585 -36.37 10.40 -0.84
CA THR A 585 -36.13 9.94 -2.20
C THR A 585 -36.96 8.68 -2.49
N GLN A 586 -37.79 8.72 -3.54
CA GLN A 586 -38.69 7.63 -3.90
C GLN A 586 -38.07 6.62 -4.87
N LEU A 587 -37.27 7.09 -5.84
CA LEU A 587 -36.61 6.25 -6.83
C LEU A 587 -35.15 5.99 -6.43
N ALA A 588 -34.76 4.72 -6.48
CA ALA A 588 -33.40 4.30 -6.24
C ALA A 588 -32.51 4.65 -7.43
N ASP A 589 -31.29 5.10 -7.15
CA ASP A 589 -30.24 5.21 -8.17
C ASP A 589 -29.35 3.95 -8.18
N ALA A 590 -28.47 3.85 -9.18
CA ALA A 590 -27.53 2.74 -9.31
C ALA A 590 -26.63 2.55 -8.07
N ARG A 591 -26.33 3.67 -7.37
CA ARG A 591 -25.51 3.68 -6.16
C ARG A 591 -26.23 2.97 -5.01
N LEU A 592 -27.53 3.24 -4.83
CA LEU A 592 -28.35 2.61 -3.79
C LEU A 592 -28.55 1.11 -4.05
N ILE A 593 -28.73 0.73 -5.30
CA ILE A 593 -28.86 -0.68 -5.71
C ILE A 593 -27.58 -1.44 -5.38
N ASN A 594 -26.43 -0.95 -5.84
CA ASN A 594 -25.14 -1.59 -5.56
C ASN A 594 -24.82 -1.60 -4.05
N PHE A 595 -25.16 -0.52 -3.33
CA PHE A 595 -25.04 -0.48 -1.87
C PHE A 595 -25.89 -1.55 -1.19
N SER A 596 -27.12 -1.76 -1.67
CA SER A 596 -28.06 -2.74 -1.14
C SER A 596 -27.65 -4.18 -1.48
N GLU A 597 -27.23 -4.44 -2.72
CA GLU A 597 -26.66 -5.73 -3.15
C GLU A 597 -25.43 -6.11 -2.30
N LYS A 598 -24.52 -5.16 -2.05
CA LYS A 598 -23.36 -5.36 -1.17
C LYS A 598 -23.77 -5.71 0.26
N LEU A 599 -24.80 -5.06 0.80
CA LEU A 599 -25.27 -5.35 2.16
C LEU A 599 -25.86 -6.74 2.28
N LEU A 600 -26.63 -7.17 1.28
CA LEU A 600 -27.23 -8.50 1.23
C LEU A 600 -26.18 -9.59 1.00
N THR A 601 -25.15 -9.30 0.18
CA THR A 601 -24.06 -10.25 -0.15
C THR A 601 -23.43 -10.89 1.08
N GLY A 602 -23.16 -10.10 2.14
CA GLY A 602 -22.59 -10.64 3.37
C GLY A 602 -23.52 -11.59 4.14
N SER A 603 -24.84 -11.43 4.00
CA SER A 603 -25.82 -12.23 4.74
C SER A 603 -26.25 -13.50 4.01
N ILE A 604 -26.43 -13.46 2.70
CA ILE A 604 -27.06 -14.53 1.91
C ILE A 604 -26.25 -14.95 0.67
N GLY A 605 -25.05 -14.39 0.48
CA GLY A 605 -24.22 -14.62 -0.70
C GLY A 605 -24.53 -13.66 -1.85
N SER A 606 -23.55 -13.46 -2.73
CA SER A 606 -23.64 -12.48 -3.83
C SER A 606 -24.68 -12.89 -4.88
N ALA A 607 -24.78 -14.17 -5.21
CA ALA A 607 -25.76 -14.69 -6.16
C ALA A 607 -27.20 -14.51 -5.67
N SER A 608 -27.47 -14.79 -4.39
CA SER A 608 -28.80 -14.59 -3.79
C SER A 608 -29.17 -13.12 -3.69
N ALA A 609 -28.21 -12.27 -3.26
CA ALA A 609 -28.39 -10.84 -3.17
C ALA A 609 -28.78 -10.23 -4.53
N LYS A 610 -28.10 -10.66 -5.59
CA LYS A 610 -28.41 -10.26 -6.96
C LYS A 610 -29.86 -10.59 -7.34
N ILE A 611 -30.30 -11.84 -7.18
CA ILE A 611 -31.66 -12.25 -7.59
C ILE A 611 -32.74 -11.43 -6.86
N LEU A 612 -32.53 -11.13 -5.57
CA LEU A 612 -33.50 -10.34 -4.81
C LEU A 612 -33.58 -8.88 -5.29
N ILE A 613 -32.45 -8.30 -5.66
CA ILE A 613 -32.38 -6.95 -6.19
C ILE A 613 -32.95 -6.92 -7.61
N ASP A 614 -32.56 -7.85 -8.48
CA ASP A 614 -33.07 -7.99 -9.85
C ASP A 614 -34.61 -8.19 -9.85
N ASN A 615 -35.19 -8.90 -8.86
CA ASN A 615 -36.64 -9.06 -8.73
C ASN A 615 -37.40 -7.76 -8.38
N VAL A 616 -36.73 -6.75 -7.83
CA VAL A 616 -37.33 -5.45 -7.47
C VAL A 616 -37.00 -4.38 -8.51
N VAL A 617 -35.96 -4.60 -9.31
CA VAL A 617 -35.61 -3.77 -10.45
C VAL A 617 -36.43 -4.24 -11.65
N LYS A 618 -37.34 -3.41 -12.17
CA LYS A 618 -37.93 -3.70 -13.49
C LYS A 618 -36.83 -3.49 -14.54
N GLU A 619 -36.27 -4.57 -15.07
CA GLU A 619 -35.30 -4.51 -16.16
C GLU A 619 -36.03 -4.25 -17.50
N GLU A 620 -35.65 -3.18 -18.21
CA GLU A 620 -35.85 -3.07 -19.65
C GLU A 620 -34.55 -3.51 -20.35
N GLU A 621 -34.64 -4.39 -21.35
CA GLU A 621 -33.49 -4.75 -22.18
C GLU A 621 -33.02 -3.53 -22.96
N ILE A 622 -31.76 -3.16 -22.78
CA ILE A 622 -31.17 -1.96 -23.41
C ILE A 622 -31.06 -2.21 -24.92
N SER A 623 -31.76 -1.40 -25.72
CA SER A 623 -31.70 -1.48 -27.18
C SER A 623 -30.32 -1.02 -27.71
N LEU A 624 -29.87 -1.56 -28.85
CA LEU A 624 -28.58 -1.20 -29.45
C LEU A 624 -28.48 0.31 -29.77
N VAL A 625 -29.62 0.94 -30.10
CA VAL A 625 -29.75 2.38 -30.36
C VAL A 625 -29.46 3.20 -29.09
N GLU A 626 -29.87 2.71 -27.93
CA GLU A 626 -29.59 3.36 -26.65
C GLU A 626 -28.18 3.09 -26.14
N VAL A 627 -27.59 1.92 -26.42
CA VAL A 627 -26.16 1.70 -26.17
C VAL A 627 -25.33 2.70 -26.97
N LEU A 628 -25.70 2.98 -28.23
CA LEU A 628 -25.05 4.00 -29.04
C LEU A 628 -25.24 5.40 -28.44
N LYS A 629 -26.45 5.75 -28.00
CA LYS A 629 -26.73 7.04 -27.33
C LYS A 629 -25.96 7.21 -26.02
N ILE A 630 -25.84 6.15 -25.22
CA ILE A 630 -25.03 6.13 -23.99
C ILE A 630 -23.53 6.19 -24.31
N LEU A 631 -23.07 5.56 -25.39
CA LEU A 631 -21.69 5.70 -25.86
C LEU A 631 -21.40 7.12 -26.33
N GLU A 632 -22.40 7.80 -26.89
CA GLU A 632 -22.31 9.20 -27.31
C GLU A 632 -22.26 10.13 -26.08
N GLU A 633 -23.15 9.93 -25.10
CA GLU A 633 -23.13 10.63 -23.80
C GLU A 633 -21.84 10.33 -23.00
N SER A 634 -21.30 9.11 -23.09
CA SER A 634 -20.05 8.72 -22.46
C SER A 634 -18.84 9.35 -23.17
N LYS A 635 -18.84 9.40 -24.51
CA LYS A 635 -17.84 10.15 -25.28
C LYS A 635 -17.88 11.63 -24.95
N GLU A 636 -19.07 12.20 -24.84
CA GLU A 636 -19.29 13.59 -24.45
C GLU A 636 -18.80 13.85 -23.02
N THR A 637 -19.06 12.92 -22.09
CA THR A 637 -18.56 12.98 -20.71
C THR A 637 -17.04 12.83 -20.64
N ILE A 638 -16.44 11.98 -21.47
CA ILE A 638 -14.98 11.85 -21.58
C ILE A 638 -14.37 13.12 -22.18
N ALA A 639 -15.01 13.71 -23.20
CA ALA A 639 -14.60 14.99 -23.77
C ALA A 639 -14.70 16.13 -22.74
N ASN A 640 -15.78 16.18 -21.96
CA ASN A 640 -15.96 17.14 -20.87
C ASN A 640 -14.96 16.92 -19.73
N ASN A 641 -14.64 15.68 -19.36
CA ASN A 641 -13.60 15.40 -18.36
C ASN A 641 -12.20 15.75 -18.87
N LYS A 642 -11.93 15.53 -20.16
CA LYS A 642 -10.68 15.96 -20.79
C LYS A 642 -10.57 17.48 -20.79
N LEU A 643 -11.65 18.18 -21.16
CA LEU A 643 -11.74 19.64 -21.10
C LEU A 643 -11.60 20.17 -19.67
N LEU A 644 -12.24 19.52 -18.69
CA LEU A 644 -12.11 19.87 -17.27
C LEU A 644 -10.68 19.68 -16.77
N LYS A 645 -9.98 18.63 -17.25
CA LYS A 645 -8.59 18.41 -16.92
C LYS A 645 -7.67 19.45 -17.58
N GLU A 646 -7.89 19.77 -18.84
CA GLU A 646 -7.20 20.86 -19.53
C GLU A 646 -7.42 22.20 -18.82
N LYS A 647 -8.66 22.51 -18.41
CA LYS A 647 -9.00 23.70 -17.61
C LYS A 647 -8.39 23.66 -16.21
N SER A 648 -8.33 22.50 -15.58
CA SER A 648 -7.69 22.34 -14.26
C SER A 648 -6.17 22.56 -14.36
N ASP A 649 -5.53 22.04 -15.40
CA ASP A 649 -4.11 22.23 -15.64
C ASP A 649 -3.83 23.70 -15.99
N GLU A 650 -4.67 24.33 -16.81
CA GLU A 650 -4.64 25.78 -17.10
C GLU A 650 -4.80 26.61 -15.82
N LEU A 651 -5.78 26.29 -14.96
CA LEU A 651 -5.96 26.94 -13.66
C LEU A 651 -4.76 26.76 -12.75
N PHE A 652 -4.11 25.60 -12.77
CA PHE A 652 -2.90 25.36 -11.99
C PHE A 652 -1.76 26.26 -12.47
N THR A 653 -1.56 26.37 -13.79
CA THR A 653 -0.56 27.28 -14.38
C THR A 653 -0.86 28.74 -14.06
N LEU A 654 -2.12 29.18 -14.17
CA LEU A 654 -2.54 30.54 -13.82
C LEU A 654 -2.36 30.84 -12.34
N THR A 655 -2.64 29.87 -11.46
CA THR A 655 -2.46 30.04 -10.02
C THR A 655 -0.98 30.19 -9.67
N ASP A 656 -0.11 29.42 -10.32
CA ASP A 656 1.35 29.52 -10.12
C ASP A 656 1.89 30.86 -10.62
N GLN A 657 1.46 31.31 -11.81
CA GLN A 657 1.76 32.65 -12.32
C GLN A 657 1.27 33.75 -11.39
N LEU A 658 0.06 33.60 -10.83
CA LEU A 658 -0.51 34.59 -9.91
C LEU A 658 0.25 34.63 -8.59
N LYS A 659 0.73 33.48 -8.11
CA LYS A 659 1.58 33.38 -6.92
C LYS A 659 2.93 34.04 -7.15
N GLU A 660 3.56 33.80 -8.29
CA GLU A 660 4.83 34.44 -8.67
C GLU A 660 4.65 35.97 -8.82
N ALA A 661 3.57 36.42 -9.46
CA ALA A 661 3.25 37.84 -9.58
C ALA A 661 3.03 38.49 -8.20
N ASN A 662 2.35 37.80 -7.28
CA ASN A 662 2.12 38.30 -5.93
C ASN A 662 3.43 38.39 -5.12
N GLN A 663 4.31 37.39 -5.23
CA GLN A 663 5.64 37.45 -4.61
C GLN A 663 6.48 38.62 -5.14
N ASN A 664 6.44 38.87 -6.45
CA ASN A 664 7.11 40.02 -7.06
C ASN A 664 6.51 41.35 -6.60
N LEU A 665 5.19 41.43 -6.40
CA LEU A 665 4.53 42.60 -5.84
C LEU A 665 4.97 42.88 -4.40
N ILE A 666 4.96 41.86 -3.54
CA ILE A 666 5.40 41.99 -2.14
C ILE A 666 6.85 42.47 -2.08
N LYS A 667 7.73 41.93 -2.94
CA LYS A 667 9.13 42.36 -3.01
C LYS A 667 9.28 43.83 -3.40
N LYS A 668 8.48 44.32 -4.36
CA LYS A 668 8.48 45.74 -4.75
C LYS A 668 7.91 46.64 -3.65
N ASP A 669 6.91 46.17 -2.93
CA ASP A 669 6.30 46.92 -1.82
C ASP A 669 7.31 47.11 -0.69
N LEU A 670 8.04 46.06 -0.31
CA LEU A 670 9.13 46.15 0.66
C LEU A 670 10.23 47.14 0.23
N GLN A 671 10.65 47.12 -1.04
CA GLN A 671 11.64 48.09 -1.56
C GLN A 671 11.14 49.54 -1.53
N LYS A 672 9.83 49.74 -1.69
CA LYS A 672 9.20 51.06 -1.61
C LYS A 672 9.16 51.55 -0.16
N ASP A 673 8.84 50.68 0.79
CA ASP A 673 8.83 51.03 2.21
C ASP A 673 10.24 51.40 2.69
N GLU A 674 11.26 50.61 2.32
CA GLU A 674 12.67 50.88 2.62
C GLU A 674 13.15 52.23 2.03
N PHE A 675 12.69 52.57 0.82
CA PHE A 675 12.95 53.87 0.19
C PHE A 675 12.35 55.03 1.00
N LEU A 676 11.09 54.91 1.43
CA LEU A 676 10.40 55.97 2.17
C LEU A 676 11.04 56.20 3.54
N ASP A 677 11.41 55.13 4.25
CA ASP A 677 12.07 55.22 5.55
C ASP A 677 13.44 55.90 5.44
N THR A 678 14.22 55.56 4.43
CA THR A 678 15.55 56.15 4.20
C THR A 678 15.45 57.64 3.86
N VAL A 679 14.51 58.02 2.98
CA VAL A 679 14.26 59.43 2.63
C VAL A 679 13.84 60.22 3.86
N ALA A 680 12.94 59.67 4.68
CA ALA A 680 12.51 60.31 5.92
C ALA A 680 13.71 60.55 6.87
N HIS A 681 14.61 59.58 7.01
CA HIS A 681 15.78 59.69 7.86
C HIS A 681 16.79 60.76 7.36
N GLU A 682 17.07 60.76 6.05
CA GLU A 682 18.01 61.72 5.44
C GLU A 682 17.48 63.15 5.42
N LEU A 683 16.16 63.36 5.34
CA LEU A 683 15.53 64.68 5.49
C LEU A 683 15.52 65.15 6.95
N LYS A 684 15.24 64.23 7.90
CA LYS A 684 15.13 64.57 9.33
C LYS A 684 16.43 65.11 9.91
N THR A 685 17.58 64.57 9.47
CA THR A 685 18.91 64.94 9.99
C THR A 685 19.25 66.43 9.83
N PRO A 686 19.26 67.02 8.61
CA PRO A 686 19.51 68.44 8.42
C PRO A 686 18.39 69.33 8.98
N ILE A 687 17.12 68.89 8.96
CA ILE A 687 16.01 69.63 9.60
C ILE A 687 16.27 69.77 11.11
N THR A 688 16.69 68.68 11.76
CA THR A 688 17.01 68.69 13.19
C THR A 688 18.24 69.57 13.48
N GLY A 689 19.25 69.54 12.60
CA GLY A 689 20.43 70.41 12.68
C GLY A 689 20.10 71.89 12.57
N ILE A 690 19.31 72.29 11.57
CA ILE A 690 18.81 73.66 11.38
C ILE A 690 18.03 74.11 12.61
N ARG A 691 17.12 73.27 13.10
CA ARG A 691 16.29 73.57 14.27
C ARG A 691 17.14 73.77 15.52
N ALA A 692 18.04 72.84 15.84
CA ALA A 692 18.89 72.93 17.02
C ALA A 692 19.83 74.16 16.97
N ALA A 693 20.43 74.45 15.81
CA ALA A 693 21.25 75.64 15.63
C ALA A 693 20.43 76.93 15.78
N THR A 694 19.19 76.95 15.30
CA THR A 694 18.27 78.09 15.45
C THR A 694 17.84 78.26 16.91
N GLU A 695 17.49 77.18 17.61
CA GLU A 695 17.14 77.19 19.05
C GLU A 695 18.32 77.72 19.89
N LEU A 696 19.55 77.24 19.66
CA LEU A 696 20.74 77.72 20.37
C LEU A 696 21.05 79.20 20.12
N ILE A 697 20.84 79.70 18.89
CA ILE A 697 20.99 81.13 18.57
C ILE A 697 19.93 81.98 19.28
N LEU A 698 18.71 81.45 19.44
CA LEU A 698 17.59 82.15 20.08
C LEU A 698 17.71 82.17 21.62
N ASP A 699 18.21 81.10 22.22
CA ASP A 699 18.26 80.94 23.69
C ASP A 699 19.45 81.65 24.36
N ASP A 700 20.57 81.89 23.65
CA ASP A 700 21.76 82.54 24.21
C ASP A 700 22.06 83.90 23.54
N GLU A 701 21.54 84.97 24.15
CA GLU A 701 21.79 86.35 23.71
C GLU A 701 23.25 86.81 23.93
N SER A 702 24.02 86.10 24.77
CA SER A 702 25.42 86.39 25.09
C SER A 702 26.44 85.64 24.22
N MET A 703 25.96 84.88 23.22
CA MET A 703 26.78 84.09 22.32
C MET A 703 27.79 84.96 21.54
N GLU A 704 29.07 84.57 21.56
CA GLU A 704 30.12 85.24 20.78
C GLU A 704 29.76 85.32 19.29
N ALA A 705 30.03 86.48 18.69
CA ALA A 705 29.67 86.77 17.30
C ALA A 705 30.24 85.76 16.29
N GLU A 706 31.43 85.21 16.59
CA GLU A 706 32.07 84.20 15.75
C GLU A 706 31.34 82.85 15.78
N ILE A 707 30.90 82.42 16.97
CA ILE A 707 30.10 81.19 17.17
C ILE A 707 28.71 81.34 16.54
N LYS A 708 28.06 82.49 16.71
CA LYS A 708 26.76 82.79 16.09
C LYS A 708 26.84 82.76 14.56
N THR A 709 27.93 83.31 14.00
CA THR A 709 28.20 83.23 12.56
C THR A 709 28.43 81.80 12.10
N GLN A 710 29.08 80.97 12.90
CA GLN A 710 29.27 79.55 12.60
C GLN A 710 27.95 78.77 12.58
N PHE A 711 27.04 79.02 13.53
CA PHE A 711 25.71 78.39 13.51
C PHE A 711 24.85 78.84 12.32
N LEU A 712 24.88 80.13 11.97
CA LEU A 712 24.20 80.62 10.76
C LEU A 712 24.77 79.99 9.48
N LYS A 713 26.10 79.79 9.40
CA LYS A 713 26.74 79.04 8.30
C LYS A 713 26.29 77.57 8.29
N ASN A 714 26.17 76.93 9.45
CA ASN A 714 25.69 75.54 9.54
C ASN A 714 24.23 75.43 9.06
N ILE A 715 23.35 76.36 9.45
CA ILE A 715 21.96 76.43 8.98
C ILE A 715 21.92 76.56 7.45
N LEU A 716 22.72 77.48 6.89
CA LEU A 716 22.77 77.67 5.44
C LEU A 716 23.26 76.40 4.72
N GLN A 717 24.30 75.75 5.26
CA GLN A 717 24.82 74.49 4.70
C GLN A 717 23.81 73.34 4.77
N ASP A 718 23.08 73.19 5.88
CA ASP A 718 22.07 72.15 6.03
C ASP A 718 20.83 72.43 5.15
N SER A 719 20.49 73.70 4.93
CA SER A 719 19.43 74.12 4.00
C SER A 719 19.80 73.80 2.54
N ASP A 720 21.04 74.13 2.14
CA ASP A 720 21.57 73.76 0.83
C ASP A 720 21.61 72.23 0.65
N ARG A 721 21.96 71.50 1.71
CA ARG A 721 21.96 70.03 1.70
C ARG A 721 20.55 69.47 1.49
N LEU A 722 19.54 70.01 2.17
CA LEU A 722 18.13 69.64 1.98
C LEU A 722 17.67 69.92 0.55
N SER A 723 17.96 71.09 0.00
CA SER A 723 17.60 71.45 -1.37
C SER A 723 18.18 70.46 -2.38
N ARG A 724 19.47 70.13 -2.26
CA ARG A 724 20.12 69.12 -3.12
C ARG A 724 19.52 67.73 -2.96
N LEU A 725 19.17 67.33 -1.73
CA LEU A 725 18.56 66.03 -1.47
C LEU A 725 17.18 65.92 -2.12
N ILE A 726 16.35 66.96 -2.00
CA ILE A 726 15.03 67.03 -2.63
C ILE A 726 15.16 66.98 -4.15
N HIS A 727 16.06 67.77 -4.74
CA HIS A 727 16.31 67.74 -6.19
C HIS A 727 16.76 66.35 -6.66
N ASN A 728 17.69 65.70 -5.95
CA ASN A 728 18.14 64.35 -6.30
C ASN A 728 17.00 63.31 -6.21
N ILE A 729 16.10 63.43 -5.23
CA ILE A 729 14.94 62.54 -5.10
C ILE A 729 13.96 62.74 -6.25
N LEU A 730 13.66 64.00 -6.60
CA LEU A 730 12.76 64.33 -7.70
C LEU A 730 13.32 63.91 -9.06
N ASP A 731 14.61 64.16 -9.30
CA ASP A 731 15.29 63.72 -10.51
C ASP A 731 15.29 62.19 -10.61
N PHE A 732 15.55 61.50 -9.50
CA PHE A 732 15.50 60.04 -9.47
C PHE A 732 14.08 59.51 -9.77
N GLU A 733 13.03 60.09 -9.21
CA GLU A 733 11.63 59.66 -9.45
C GLU A 733 11.22 59.86 -10.92
N LYS A 734 11.62 60.99 -11.53
CA LYS A 734 11.39 61.25 -12.96
C LYS A 734 12.12 60.25 -13.86
N LEU A 735 13.40 59.97 -13.59
CA LEU A 735 14.22 59.07 -14.39
C LEU A 735 13.83 57.58 -14.21
N SER A 736 13.39 57.18 -13.02
CA SER A 736 13.00 55.80 -12.72
C SER A 736 11.60 55.43 -13.21
N THR A 737 10.69 56.40 -13.33
CA THR A 737 9.36 56.20 -13.91
C THR A 737 9.34 56.24 -15.44
N GLY A 738 10.48 56.54 -16.07
CA GLY A 738 10.61 56.66 -17.53
C GLY A 738 9.82 57.81 -18.14
N ARG A 739 9.39 58.78 -17.32
CA ARG A 739 8.57 59.93 -17.73
C ARG A 739 9.40 61.08 -18.31
N ASP A 740 10.72 61.03 -18.17
CA ASP A 740 11.65 61.95 -18.81
C ASP A 740 12.12 61.35 -20.15
N HIS A 741 11.93 62.08 -21.25
CA HIS A 741 12.48 61.71 -22.56
C HIS A 741 13.90 62.28 -22.69
N LEU A 742 14.83 61.49 -23.25
CA LEU A 742 16.19 61.95 -23.51
C LEU A 742 16.24 62.80 -24.77
N ASP A 743 16.87 63.98 -24.66
CA ASP A 743 17.06 64.89 -25.78
C ASP A 743 18.39 64.59 -26.48
N LEU A 744 18.37 63.55 -27.34
CA LEU A 744 19.57 63.03 -28.00
C LEU A 744 19.98 63.88 -29.20
N TYR A 745 21.09 64.63 -29.08
CA TYR A 745 21.70 65.39 -30.17
C TYR A 745 23.12 64.90 -30.46
N GLU A 746 23.62 65.14 -31.67
CA GLU A 746 25.00 64.82 -32.05
C GLU A 746 25.95 65.82 -31.40
N ASN A 747 26.60 65.37 -30.32
CA ASN A 747 27.42 66.20 -29.45
C ASN A 747 28.85 65.67 -29.41
N ASP A 748 29.80 66.57 -29.15
CA ASP A 748 31.23 66.23 -29.03
C ASP A 748 31.58 65.96 -27.56
N ILE A 749 31.88 64.70 -27.24
CA ILE A 749 32.14 64.27 -25.86
C ILE A 749 33.34 64.98 -25.23
N ARG A 750 34.32 65.38 -26.04
CA ARG A 750 35.46 66.16 -25.56
C ARG A 750 34.99 67.49 -24.99
N LYS A 751 34.12 68.21 -25.70
CA LYS A 751 33.56 69.49 -25.24
C LYS A 751 32.74 69.31 -23.97
N THR A 752 31.96 68.23 -23.86
CA THR A 752 31.17 67.94 -22.66
C THR A 752 32.08 67.61 -21.46
N ILE A 753 33.15 66.85 -21.67
CA ILE A 753 34.16 66.60 -20.62
C ILE A 753 34.88 67.90 -20.22
N GLU A 754 35.26 68.75 -21.16
CA GLU A 754 35.87 70.06 -20.88
C GLU A 754 34.92 70.98 -20.09
N LYS A 755 33.63 70.99 -20.43
CA LYS A 755 32.58 71.68 -19.64
C LYS A 755 32.52 71.14 -18.20
N ALA A 756 32.56 69.82 -18.03
CA ALA A 756 32.56 69.18 -16.71
C ALA A 756 33.82 69.53 -15.90
N ILE A 757 35.01 69.49 -16.52
CA ILE A 757 36.27 69.87 -15.89
C ILE A 757 36.24 71.34 -15.46
N ASN A 758 35.74 72.23 -16.31
CA ASN A 758 35.67 73.66 -16.01
C ASN A 758 34.74 73.97 -14.83
N SER A 759 33.62 73.24 -14.67
CA SER A 759 32.69 73.45 -13.56
C SER A 759 33.29 73.08 -12.20
N ILE A 760 34.17 72.08 -12.15
CA ILE A 760 34.82 71.60 -10.92
C ILE A 760 36.26 72.11 -10.73
N LYS A 761 36.86 72.79 -11.71
CA LYS A 761 38.27 73.23 -11.70
C LYS A 761 38.65 74.05 -10.48
N GLN A 762 37.81 75.00 -10.07
CA GLN A 762 38.07 75.82 -8.88
C GLN A 762 38.04 74.99 -7.58
N ILE A 763 37.15 73.99 -7.51
CA ILE A 763 37.02 73.10 -6.34
C ILE A 763 38.24 72.17 -6.26
N ALA A 764 38.66 71.61 -7.40
CA ALA A 764 39.86 70.78 -7.50
C ALA A 764 41.11 71.57 -7.08
N HIS A 765 41.30 72.79 -7.59
CA HIS A 765 42.43 73.65 -7.23
C HIS A 765 42.46 73.98 -5.73
N LYS A 766 41.31 74.30 -5.12
CA LYS A 766 41.22 74.56 -3.66
C LYS A 766 41.63 73.35 -2.81
N LYS A 767 41.43 72.12 -3.31
CA LYS A 767 41.83 70.88 -2.63
C LYS A 767 43.23 70.38 -3.01
N GLY A 768 43.92 71.08 -3.91
CA GLY A 768 45.21 70.64 -4.46
C GLY A 768 45.11 69.34 -5.25
N VAL A 769 44.03 69.18 -6.03
CA VAL A 769 43.83 68.03 -6.93
C VAL A 769 44.14 68.47 -8.36
N GLU A 770 45.05 67.77 -9.02
CA GLU A 770 45.41 67.96 -10.42
C GLU A 770 44.44 67.19 -11.34
N LEU A 771 43.86 67.89 -12.31
CA LEU A 771 42.96 67.30 -13.32
C LEU A 771 43.74 67.12 -14.63
N ILE A 772 43.95 65.87 -15.06
CA ILE A 772 44.69 65.53 -16.27
C ILE A 772 43.70 65.07 -17.34
N PHE A 773 43.62 65.85 -18.42
CA PHE A 773 42.87 65.52 -19.63
C PHE A 773 43.70 65.96 -20.84
N SER A 774 44.23 65.00 -21.59
CA SER A 774 45.19 65.25 -22.68
C SER A 774 44.86 64.43 -23.93
N GLU A 775 43.58 64.37 -24.29
CA GLU A 775 43.13 63.73 -25.53
C GLU A 775 42.79 64.79 -26.59
N GLU A 776 43.32 64.61 -27.80
CA GLU A 776 43.18 65.56 -28.91
C GLU A 776 42.09 65.17 -29.92
N GLU A 777 41.48 64.00 -29.78
CA GLU A 777 40.51 63.46 -30.74
C GLU A 777 39.09 64.00 -30.44
N ASN A 778 38.37 64.52 -31.45
CA ASN A 778 36.98 64.93 -31.27
C ASN A 778 36.06 63.78 -31.69
N ILE A 779 35.12 63.41 -30.82
CA ILE A 779 34.24 62.27 -31.05
C ILE A 779 32.79 62.73 -30.95
N LEU A 780 32.13 62.79 -32.10
CA LEU A 780 30.72 63.15 -32.24
C LEU A 780 29.82 61.90 -32.21
N PHE A 781 28.84 61.88 -31.31
CA PHE A 781 27.78 60.87 -31.29
C PHE A 781 26.53 61.38 -30.58
N LYS A 782 25.43 60.64 -30.71
CA LYS A 782 24.12 61.05 -30.18
C LYS A 782 23.98 60.72 -28.70
N TYR A 783 23.93 61.75 -27.86
CA TYR A 783 23.60 61.64 -26.44
C TYR A 783 22.97 62.95 -25.94
N ASP A 784 22.31 62.89 -24.79
CA ASP A 784 21.79 64.05 -24.09
C ASP A 784 22.95 64.72 -23.34
N GLU A 785 23.40 65.89 -23.83
CA GLU A 785 24.59 66.56 -23.29
C GLU A 785 24.42 66.93 -21.82
N ASP A 786 23.25 67.43 -21.42
CA ASP A 786 23.02 67.89 -20.05
C ASP A 786 23.02 66.71 -19.08
N ARG A 787 22.41 65.59 -19.46
CA ARG A 787 22.38 64.37 -18.64
C ARG A 787 23.76 63.70 -18.54
N ILE A 788 24.54 63.67 -19.62
CA ILE A 788 25.91 63.13 -19.57
C ILE A 788 26.85 64.09 -18.83
N LEU A 789 26.67 65.40 -18.95
CA LEU A 789 27.38 66.39 -18.14
C LEU A 789 27.09 66.19 -16.64
N GLN A 790 25.86 65.84 -16.27
CA GLN A 790 25.48 65.47 -14.90
C GLN A 790 26.21 64.21 -14.42
N VAL A 791 26.28 63.16 -15.24
CA VAL A 791 27.05 61.93 -14.93
C VAL A 791 28.51 62.26 -14.70
N LEU A 792 29.14 63.00 -15.62
CA LEU A 792 30.55 63.38 -15.53
C LEU A 792 30.84 64.23 -14.29
N THR A 793 30.00 65.21 -14.01
CA THR A 793 30.15 66.07 -12.82
C THR A 793 29.99 65.27 -11.52
N ASN A 794 29.09 64.28 -11.50
CA ASN A 794 28.92 63.37 -10.35
C ASN A 794 30.14 62.47 -10.16
N LEU A 795 30.68 61.87 -11.22
CA LEU A 795 31.88 61.03 -11.14
C LEU A 795 33.12 61.85 -10.72
N LEU A 796 33.31 63.03 -11.30
CA LEU A 796 34.43 63.92 -10.98
C LEU A 796 34.36 64.48 -9.57
N SER A 797 33.16 64.88 -9.10
CA SER A 797 33.00 65.37 -7.72
C SER A 797 33.23 64.25 -6.70
N ASN A 798 32.82 63.01 -7.00
CA ASN A 798 33.16 61.85 -6.19
C ASN A 798 34.68 61.59 -6.17
N ALA A 799 35.35 61.62 -7.34
CA ALA A 799 36.80 61.46 -7.42
C ALA A 799 37.54 62.52 -6.60
N ILE A 800 37.18 63.81 -6.71
CA ILE A 800 37.76 64.91 -5.92
C ILE A 800 37.55 64.71 -4.41
N LYS A 801 36.39 64.15 -4.03
CA LYS A 801 36.05 63.94 -2.63
C LYS A 801 36.94 62.87 -1.98
N PHE A 802 37.33 61.84 -2.71
CA PHE A 802 38.05 60.68 -2.18
C PHE A 802 39.56 60.65 -2.51
N CYS A 803 40.05 61.61 -3.30
CA CYS A 803 41.49 61.82 -3.52
C CYS A 803 42.24 62.31 -2.26
N PRO A 804 43.55 62.02 -2.13
CA PRO A 804 44.41 62.61 -1.10
C PRO A 804 44.48 64.15 -1.22
N LEU A 805 44.52 64.86 -0.08
CA LEU A 805 44.69 66.31 -0.06
C LEU A 805 46.09 66.70 -0.57
N GLN A 806 46.19 67.77 -1.36
CA GLN A 806 47.43 68.36 -1.90
C GLN A 806 48.23 67.53 -2.93
N ASN A 807 47.98 66.22 -3.09
CA ASN A 807 48.62 65.33 -4.08
C ASN A 807 47.61 64.46 -4.86
N GLY A 808 46.36 64.93 -4.98
CA GLY A 808 45.30 64.20 -5.68
C GLY A 808 45.47 64.30 -7.20
N ILE A 809 45.31 63.19 -7.92
CA ILE A 809 45.38 63.16 -9.38
C ILE A 809 44.11 62.49 -9.89
N ILE A 810 43.40 63.19 -10.78
CA ILE A 810 42.24 62.64 -11.49
C ILE A 810 42.55 62.69 -12.98
N LYS A 811 42.56 61.52 -13.61
CA LYS A 811 42.77 61.35 -15.04
C LYS A 811 41.45 61.02 -15.72
N ILE A 812 41.15 61.75 -16.79
CA ILE A 812 39.97 61.51 -17.61
C ILE A 812 40.45 61.07 -18.98
N SER A 813 39.87 59.97 -19.48
CA SER A 813 40.18 59.45 -20.81
C SER A 813 38.91 58.94 -21.46
N PHE A 814 38.87 58.92 -22.78
CA PHE A 814 37.79 58.28 -23.52
C PHE A 814 38.37 57.43 -24.64
N LYS A 815 37.62 56.39 -25.01
CA LYS A 815 38.02 55.48 -26.07
C LYS A 815 36.83 55.09 -26.92
N LYS A 816 37.03 55.19 -28.22
CA LYS A 816 36.14 54.61 -29.24
C LYS A 816 36.47 53.12 -29.41
N THR A 817 35.46 52.27 -29.27
CA THR A 817 35.48 50.87 -29.70
C THR A 817 34.55 50.67 -30.89
N ASP A 818 34.46 49.48 -31.47
CA ASP A 818 33.63 49.24 -32.67
C ASP A 818 32.12 49.39 -32.42
N SER A 819 31.66 49.35 -31.16
CA SER A 819 30.22 49.37 -30.83
C SER A 819 29.85 50.25 -29.64
N TYR A 820 30.83 50.80 -28.91
CA TYR A 820 30.57 51.73 -27.80
C TYR A 820 31.62 52.84 -27.65
N HIS A 821 31.19 54.01 -27.20
CA HIS A 821 32.07 55.04 -26.65
C HIS A 821 32.22 54.84 -25.16
N CYS A 822 33.44 54.62 -24.69
CA CYS A 822 33.75 54.44 -23.28
C CYS A 822 34.42 55.70 -22.74
N VAL A 823 33.98 56.19 -21.58
CA VAL A 823 34.64 57.26 -20.83
C VAL A 823 35.07 56.70 -19.49
N PHE A 824 36.31 57.00 -19.11
CA PHE A 824 36.94 56.56 -17.86
C PHE A 824 37.37 57.76 -17.03
N VAL A 825 37.00 57.73 -15.75
CA VAL A 825 37.45 58.66 -14.72
C VAL A 825 38.24 57.88 -13.68
N GLU A 826 39.55 58.11 -13.65
CA GLU A 826 40.51 57.44 -12.77
C GLU A 826 40.99 58.40 -11.69
N ASP A 827 40.95 57.97 -10.42
CA ASP A 827 41.46 58.71 -9.27
C ASP A 827 42.52 57.92 -8.49
N ASN A 828 43.46 58.62 -7.84
CA ASN A 828 44.48 58.01 -6.98
C ASN A 828 44.08 57.92 -5.49
N GLY A 829 42.77 57.85 -5.21
CA GLY A 829 42.18 57.77 -3.88
C GLY A 829 42.31 56.39 -3.20
N LYS A 830 41.55 56.22 -2.10
CA LYS A 830 41.60 55.01 -1.25
C LYS A 830 41.05 53.73 -1.91
N GLY A 831 40.41 53.84 -3.08
CA GLY A 831 39.71 52.73 -3.74
C GLY A 831 38.41 52.31 -3.03
N ILE A 832 37.73 51.31 -3.59
CA ILE A 832 36.48 50.75 -3.07
C ILE A 832 36.72 49.29 -2.63
N ILE A 833 36.13 48.89 -1.51
CA ILE A 833 36.25 47.52 -0.97
C ILE A 833 35.49 46.55 -1.88
N GLU A 834 36.04 45.35 -2.12
CA GLU A 834 35.46 44.39 -3.08
C GLU A 834 34.00 44.02 -2.80
N GLU A 835 33.63 43.91 -1.52
CA GLU A 835 32.26 43.62 -1.07
C GLU A 835 31.27 44.73 -1.44
N ASP A 836 31.72 45.98 -1.55
CA ASP A 836 30.87 47.14 -1.83
C ASP A 836 30.66 47.35 -3.35
N ILE A 837 31.51 46.78 -4.22
CA ILE A 837 31.50 47.01 -5.67
C ILE A 837 30.15 46.63 -6.31
N GLU A 838 29.46 45.62 -5.78
CA GLU A 838 28.15 45.21 -6.32
C GLU A 838 27.03 46.20 -5.97
N TYR A 839 27.20 46.98 -4.88
CA TYR A 839 26.14 47.80 -4.29
C TYR A 839 26.38 49.31 -4.42
N ILE A 840 27.55 49.78 -4.84
CA ILE A 840 27.88 51.22 -4.97
C ILE A 840 26.97 52.03 -5.90
N PHE A 841 26.30 51.38 -6.85
CA PHE A 841 25.34 52.01 -7.74
C PHE A 841 23.90 51.84 -7.25
N ASP A 842 23.71 51.15 -6.12
CA ASP A 842 22.42 51.04 -5.46
C ASP A 842 22.09 52.34 -4.73
N LYS A 843 20.79 52.54 -4.54
CA LYS A 843 20.24 53.78 -3.99
C LYS A 843 20.64 53.90 -2.53
N PHE A 844 21.08 55.10 -2.14
CA PHE A 844 21.47 55.41 -0.76
C PHE A 844 22.62 54.56 -0.20
N PHE A 845 23.26 53.73 -1.03
CA PHE A 845 24.38 52.94 -0.57
C PHE A 845 25.55 53.86 -0.23
N GLN A 846 26.09 53.67 0.99
CA GLN A 846 27.29 54.34 1.46
C GLN A 846 28.16 53.28 2.15
N SER A 847 29.42 53.16 1.73
CA SER A 847 30.36 52.21 2.31
C SER A 847 30.55 52.46 3.81
N ILE A 848 30.26 51.44 4.62
CA ILE A 848 30.17 51.53 6.09
C ILE A 848 31.57 51.63 6.75
N ASN A 849 32.64 51.21 6.06
CA ASN A 849 34.00 51.11 6.62
C ASN A 849 34.93 52.31 6.32
N GLN A 850 34.39 53.49 6.04
CA GLN A 850 35.20 54.71 5.93
C GLN A 850 35.49 55.32 7.31
N ASN A 851 36.35 54.68 8.10
CA ASN A 851 36.85 55.20 9.38
C ASN A 851 37.59 56.53 9.16
N THR A 852 36.95 57.69 9.41
CA THR A 852 37.41 58.83 10.27
C THR A 852 36.69 60.17 10.07
N ILE A 853 35.74 60.36 9.14
CA ILE A 853 35.01 61.65 9.02
C ILE A 853 33.54 61.35 8.63
N LYS A 854 32.57 62.02 9.27
CA LYS A 854 31.12 61.85 9.03
C LYS A 854 30.78 61.67 7.53
N PRO A 855 29.92 60.72 7.16
CA PRO A 855 29.54 60.48 5.77
C PRO A 855 28.96 61.75 5.14
N GLN A 856 29.65 62.31 4.13
CA GLN A 856 29.24 63.51 3.39
C GLN A 856 28.60 63.12 2.05
N GLY A 857 27.32 62.77 2.01
CA GLY A 857 26.60 62.55 0.74
C GLY A 857 25.23 61.91 0.93
N SER A 858 24.41 61.90 -0.13
CA SER A 858 23.09 61.26 -0.13
C SER A 858 23.11 59.79 -0.61
N GLY A 859 24.24 59.31 -1.15
CA GLY A 859 24.30 57.98 -1.80
C GLY A 859 23.47 57.86 -3.09
N LEU A 860 22.85 58.94 -3.58
CA LEU A 860 22.01 58.93 -4.78
C LEU A 860 22.76 59.25 -6.08
N GLY A 861 23.90 59.93 -6.02
CA GLY A 861 24.58 60.44 -7.22
C GLY A 861 25.02 59.35 -8.20
N LEU A 862 25.56 58.23 -7.70
CA LEU A 862 25.96 57.09 -8.54
C LEU A 862 24.75 56.31 -9.06
N ALA A 863 23.69 56.17 -8.27
CA ALA A 863 22.43 55.55 -8.70
C ALA A 863 21.73 56.36 -9.82
N ILE A 864 21.70 57.70 -9.70
CA ILE A 864 21.22 58.60 -10.76
C ILE A 864 22.09 58.45 -12.01
N SER A 865 23.42 58.40 -11.83
CA SER A 865 24.34 58.24 -12.96
C SER A 865 24.09 56.93 -13.69
N LYS A 866 23.87 55.83 -12.97
CA LYS A 866 23.48 54.53 -13.54
C LYS A 866 22.17 54.62 -14.32
N GLN A 867 21.13 55.24 -13.74
CA GLN A 867 19.84 55.39 -14.41
C GLN A 867 19.95 56.20 -15.71
N ILE A 868 20.70 57.30 -15.71
CA ILE A 868 20.94 58.12 -16.92
C ILE A 868 21.64 57.28 -18.00
N ILE A 869 22.70 56.56 -17.65
CA ILE A 869 23.46 55.74 -18.60
C ILE A 869 22.61 54.58 -19.13
N GLU A 870 21.79 53.93 -18.29
CA GLU A 870 20.87 52.86 -18.70
C GLU A 870 19.74 53.39 -19.61
N MET A 871 19.22 54.60 -19.38
CA MET A 871 18.27 55.25 -20.29
C MET A 871 18.90 55.52 -21.67
N HIS A 872 20.20 55.80 -21.72
CA HIS A 872 20.96 55.87 -22.98
C HIS A 872 21.31 54.48 -23.56
N LYS A 873 20.75 53.38 -23.02
CA LYS A 873 21.07 51.98 -23.37
C LYS A 873 22.55 51.63 -23.19
N GLY A 874 23.24 52.38 -22.33
CA GLY A 874 24.62 52.19 -21.95
C GLY A 874 24.80 51.30 -20.73
N LYS A 875 26.03 51.22 -20.23
CA LYS A 875 26.36 50.58 -18.95
C LYS A 875 27.41 51.39 -18.21
N ILE A 876 27.25 51.55 -16.90
CA ILE A 876 28.27 52.11 -16.00
C ILE A 876 28.82 50.99 -15.09
N TRP A 877 30.11 51.01 -14.80
CA TRP A 877 30.79 50.02 -13.95
C TRP A 877 32.04 50.61 -13.30
N ILE A 878 32.67 49.81 -12.43
CA ILE A 878 34.01 50.08 -11.88
C ILE A 878 34.96 48.98 -12.30
N GLU A 879 36.19 49.34 -12.66
CA GLU A 879 37.25 48.36 -12.90
C GLU A 879 37.89 47.88 -11.59
N LYS A 880 38.12 46.57 -11.46
CA LYS A 880 38.80 45.99 -10.30
C LYS A 880 40.29 46.31 -10.37
N THR A 881 40.77 47.27 -9.58
CA THR A 881 42.18 47.66 -9.50
C THR A 881 42.82 47.31 -8.14
N ASN A 882 44.12 46.99 -8.14
CA ASN A 882 44.86 46.61 -6.92
C ASN A 882 45.13 47.83 -6.02
N LYS A 883 44.19 48.12 -5.10
CA LYS A 883 44.34 48.89 -3.84
C LYS A 883 44.94 50.32 -3.88
N LYS A 884 45.07 50.98 -5.04
CA LYS A 884 45.56 52.38 -5.13
C LYS A 884 44.79 53.20 -6.16
N GLY A 885 43.51 53.45 -5.91
CA GLY A 885 42.66 54.31 -6.74
C GLY A 885 41.33 53.66 -7.15
N THR A 886 40.47 54.43 -7.83
CA THR A 886 39.21 53.95 -8.40
C THR A 886 39.13 54.34 -9.88
N ILE A 887 38.66 53.42 -10.74
CA ILE A 887 38.39 53.70 -12.15
C ILE A 887 36.90 53.49 -12.40
N PHE A 888 36.16 54.60 -12.58
CA PHE A 888 34.77 54.57 -13.03
C PHE A 888 34.74 54.59 -14.55
N GLY A 889 34.07 53.61 -15.14
CA GLY A 889 33.84 53.52 -16.59
C GLY A 889 32.37 53.58 -16.93
N PHE A 890 31.98 54.37 -17.92
CA PHE A 890 30.68 54.21 -18.56
C PHE A 890 30.81 54.09 -20.06
N LYS A 891 29.90 53.34 -20.67
CA LYS A 891 29.83 53.15 -22.11
C LYS A 891 28.47 53.53 -22.65
N LEU A 892 28.46 54.24 -23.78
CA LEU A 892 27.28 54.61 -24.54
C LEU A 892 27.35 53.95 -25.92
N PRO A 893 26.25 53.37 -26.44
CA PRO A 893 26.23 52.77 -27.77
C PRO A 893 26.43 53.86 -28.84
N PHE A 894 27.03 53.49 -29.98
CA PHE A 894 27.17 54.40 -31.15
C PHE A 894 25.83 54.85 -31.76
N ASN A 895 24.77 54.10 -31.45
CA ASN A 895 23.61 53.86 -32.31
C ASN A 895 24.00 53.31 -33.68
#